data_AF-A0A7C1UKA5-F1
#
_entry.id   AF-A0A7C1UKA5-F1
#
_cell.length_a   1.000
_cell.length_b   1.000
_cell.length_c   1.000
_cell.angle_alpha   90.00
_cell.angle_beta   90.00
_cell.angle_gamma   90.00
#
_symmetry.space_group_name_H-M   'P 1'
#
loop_
_entity.id
_entity.type
_entity.pdbx_description
1 polymer ?
#
loop_
_entity_poly.entity_id
_entity_poly.type
_entity_poly.pdbx_seq_one_letter_code
_entity_poly.pdbx_strand_id
1 'polypeptide(L)'
;MHVILSALLFIFALPPISMPVVGCFFLLPVFIHHINNKNSATWVSGMLLGIIISGYIFFGTWTYDITVYLLVILLTTISITLLVSSVIFLIKINKILAVFVAPCIWLAIEITLHSIHIPSTLSLVLMPMNILLMPAEFGGQYLLAVLLIVFQVIYLITYIKVKECSLYVFVPVTVAPVLIIFLMTFIIVPTTNENAGDPVTVSIVQSNIHPLTTLGMPSDGNIEMLYKTRLKFIKAVSRQKIKSDIIIWPEVNFSKYEFRNNDNISNLADQYKIDMLVASPDIDPSGHSYSSVFAVSSNGDILSRRSKKLLIPFIENDISRDIIWKPHYFLPGRPGTLVCFESAFPAPAVTLAATGAGFIVIMTNDAYAGPSILPLLHLQLARLRAIETGKTVLRAANGGTSAIIDKRGRIIEKLPLFSEGIITRTIHANYYRTFYVRYFETIAATYKMLSVISLLIILIVITVNKISHLQRTIQFKTIGYSFISIVVLLLFQYLFMKNMYTTATDKSLPSGFINFQNGLINTHYKYTSLKASSETGSLISAITFLLRDYGNNINIRNILPYFSRITDADVDLATIANIANQYNYSIKTIDYSTDDGNFIIATPCLALLDNGETVVIRDFTDSRTTIFSPYSGTELSLKTASFIKKWTGRTVVLITKHRHWDP
;
A
#
# COMPACT_ATOMS: atom_id res chain seq x y z
N MET A 1 17.88 12.77 -34.12
CA MET A 1 19.13 12.88 -33.33
C MET A 1 18.92 13.42 -31.91
N HIS A 2 18.46 14.66 -31.70
CA HIS A 2 18.29 15.23 -30.34
C HIS A 2 17.40 14.41 -29.39
N VAL A 3 16.27 13.90 -29.89
CA VAL A 3 15.38 13.01 -29.11
C VAL A 3 16.10 11.74 -28.67
N ILE A 4 16.88 11.13 -29.57
CA ILE A 4 17.66 9.92 -29.28
C ILE A 4 18.71 10.21 -28.22
N LEU A 5 19.43 11.32 -28.35
CA LEU A 5 20.42 11.74 -27.35
C LEU A 5 19.75 11.94 -25.98
N SER A 6 18.64 12.68 -25.93
CA SER A 6 17.86 12.85 -24.69
C SER A 6 17.41 11.53 -24.07
N ALA A 7 16.94 10.58 -24.88
CA ALA A 7 16.54 9.26 -24.41
C ALA A 7 17.74 8.45 -23.87
N LEU A 8 18.89 8.49 -24.55
CA LEU A 8 20.11 7.81 -24.11
C LEU A 8 20.61 8.36 -22.77
N LEU A 9 20.63 9.69 -22.59
CA LEU A 9 21.00 10.33 -21.32
C LEU A 9 20.09 9.86 -20.18
N PHE A 10 18.79 9.71 -20.45
CA PHE A 10 17.82 9.18 -19.49
C PHE A 10 18.09 7.72 -19.14
N ILE A 11 18.27 6.87 -20.16
CA ILE A 11 18.53 5.43 -19.99
C ILE A 11 19.84 5.19 -19.23
N PHE A 12 20.91 5.92 -19.57
CA PHE A 12 22.21 5.81 -18.90
C PHE A 12 22.14 6.21 -17.42
N ALA A 13 21.20 7.08 -17.07
CA ALA A 13 20.97 7.45 -15.69
C ALA A 13 20.38 6.31 -14.86
N LEU A 14 19.72 5.33 -15.48
CA LEU A 14 19.03 4.26 -14.79
C LEU A 14 19.89 2.99 -14.69
N PRO A 15 19.57 2.07 -13.75
CA PRO A 15 20.19 0.75 -13.72
C PRO A 15 20.03 0.01 -15.07
N PRO A 16 21.01 -0.80 -15.51
CA PRO A 16 22.24 -1.14 -14.79
C PRO A 16 23.36 -0.08 -14.88
N ILE A 17 23.30 0.85 -15.84
CA ILE A 17 24.39 1.81 -16.13
C ILE A 17 24.61 2.78 -14.97
N SER A 18 23.53 3.29 -14.38
CA SER A 18 23.55 4.01 -13.10
C SER A 18 24.41 5.28 -13.10
N MET A 19 24.33 6.11 -14.15
CA MET A 19 25.03 7.40 -14.29
C MET A 19 24.10 8.62 -14.08
N PRO A 20 23.68 8.91 -12.83
CA PRO A 20 22.63 9.91 -12.56
C PRO A 20 23.03 11.34 -12.92
N VAL A 21 24.33 11.65 -12.90
CA VAL A 21 24.84 12.98 -13.31
C VAL A 21 24.49 13.27 -14.77
N VAL A 22 24.63 12.27 -15.65
CA VAL A 22 24.27 12.38 -17.07
C VAL A 22 22.75 12.55 -17.21
N GLY A 23 21.98 11.84 -16.39
CA GLY A 23 20.53 11.95 -16.31
C GLY A 23 20.02 13.34 -15.98
N CYS A 24 20.78 14.14 -15.22
CA CYS A 24 20.37 15.51 -14.88
C CYS A 24 20.20 16.42 -16.12
N PHE A 25 20.82 16.06 -17.25
CA PHE A 25 20.84 16.84 -18.49
C PHE A 25 19.90 16.28 -19.57
N PHE A 26 19.08 15.27 -19.26
CA PHE A 26 18.42 14.47 -20.30
C PHE A 26 17.43 15.24 -21.19
N LEU A 27 16.73 16.29 -20.72
CA LEU A 27 15.81 17.07 -21.57
C LEU A 27 16.52 18.15 -22.39
N LEU A 28 17.76 18.51 -22.03
CA LEU A 28 18.46 19.65 -22.63
C LEU A 28 18.69 19.52 -24.13
N PRO A 29 19.07 18.36 -24.71
CA PRO A 29 19.21 18.23 -26.16
C PRO A 29 17.92 18.57 -26.92
N VAL A 30 16.78 18.06 -26.47
CA VAL A 30 15.47 18.40 -27.04
C VAL A 30 15.16 19.87 -26.83
N PHE A 31 15.43 20.42 -25.65
CA PHE A 31 15.14 21.82 -25.40
C PHE A 31 15.96 22.78 -26.27
N ILE A 32 17.28 22.57 -26.34
CA ILE A 32 18.21 23.38 -27.14
C ILE A 32 17.79 23.37 -28.61
N HIS A 33 17.38 22.21 -29.14
CA HIS A 33 16.89 22.09 -30.50
C HIS A 33 15.69 23.01 -30.78
N HIS A 34 14.68 23.01 -29.91
CA HIS A 34 13.45 23.80 -30.09
C HIS A 34 13.61 25.30 -29.78
N ILE A 35 14.67 25.66 -29.07
CA ILE A 35 15.08 27.06 -28.90
C ILE A 35 15.79 27.58 -30.15
N ASN A 36 16.68 26.78 -30.75
CA ASN A 36 17.42 27.18 -31.94
C ASN A 36 16.56 27.12 -33.22
N ASN A 37 15.56 26.24 -33.29
CA ASN A 37 14.69 26.08 -34.44
C ASN A 37 13.27 26.57 -34.16
N LYS A 38 12.87 27.69 -34.79
CA LYS A 38 11.55 28.30 -34.53
C LYS A 38 10.36 27.47 -35.04
N ASN A 39 10.56 26.63 -36.07
CA ASN A 39 9.51 25.87 -36.76
C ASN A 39 9.42 24.39 -36.36
N SER A 40 10.13 23.95 -35.32
CA SER A 40 10.12 22.54 -34.91
C SER A 40 8.91 22.20 -34.03
N ALA A 41 8.27 21.07 -34.32
CA ALA A 41 7.11 20.58 -33.58
C ALA A 41 7.51 19.99 -32.22
N THR A 42 7.38 20.78 -31.15
CA THR A 42 7.74 20.37 -29.77
C THR A 42 7.01 19.11 -29.32
N TRP A 43 5.73 19.00 -29.69
CA TRP A 43 4.89 17.87 -29.34
C TRP A 43 5.39 16.56 -29.96
N VAL A 44 5.90 16.57 -31.20
CA VAL A 44 6.48 15.38 -31.84
C VAL A 44 7.71 14.90 -31.08
N SER A 45 8.61 15.83 -30.73
CA SER A 45 9.81 15.47 -29.95
C SER A 45 9.46 14.94 -28.56
N GLY A 46 8.47 15.56 -27.91
CA GLY A 46 7.94 15.10 -26.62
C GLY A 46 7.31 13.71 -26.70
N MET A 47 6.52 13.43 -27.74
CA MET A 47 5.88 12.12 -27.94
C MET A 47 6.93 11.04 -28.20
N LEU A 48 7.87 11.27 -29.12
CA LEU A 48 8.92 10.30 -29.42
C LEU A 48 9.80 10.03 -28.20
N LEU A 49 10.18 11.08 -27.46
CA LEU A 49 10.95 10.93 -26.22
C LEU A 49 10.15 10.14 -25.16
N GLY A 50 8.87 10.49 -25.00
CA GLY A 50 7.95 9.83 -24.10
C GLY A 50 7.80 8.34 -24.39
N ILE A 51 7.61 7.95 -25.66
CA ILE A 51 7.49 6.54 -26.07
C ILE A 51 8.76 5.76 -25.69
N ILE A 52 9.95 6.31 -26.00
CA ILE A 52 11.21 5.62 -25.72
C ILE A 52 11.43 5.46 -24.21
N ILE A 53 11.27 6.54 -23.44
CA ILE A 53 11.46 6.52 -21.98
C ILE A 53 10.47 5.57 -21.32
N SER A 54 9.20 5.66 -21.70
CA SER A 54 8.12 4.89 -21.06
C SER A 54 8.21 3.41 -21.43
N GLY A 55 8.51 3.11 -22.71
CA GLY A 55 8.77 1.75 -23.17
C GLY A 55 9.93 1.11 -22.42
N TYR A 56 10.97 1.87 -22.10
CA TYR A 56 12.11 1.37 -21.31
C TYR A 56 11.73 1.10 -19.83
N ILE A 57 11.12 2.08 -19.14
CA ILE A 57 10.75 1.97 -17.72
C ILE A 57 9.77 0.81 -17.50
N PHE A 58 8.75 0.72 -18.35
CA PHE A 58 7.64 -0.22 -18.18
C PHE A 58 7.82 -1.51 -18.96
N PHE A 59 9.00 -1.78 -19.54
CA PHE A 59 9.26 -3.01 -20.28
C PHE A 59 8.99 -4.28 -19.47
N GLY A 60 9.02 -4.25 -18.14
CA GLY A 60 8.65 -5.40 -17.32
C GLY A 60 7.14 -5.61 -17.16
N THR A 61 6.30 -4.67 -17.59
CA THR A 61 4.85 -4.71 -17.29
C THR A 61 4.03 -5.47 -18.33
N TRP A 62 4.53 -5.65 -19.56
CA TRP A 62 3.82 -6.44 -20.58
C TRP A 62 3.69 -7.92 -20.20
N THR A 63 4.58 -8.43 -19.34
CA THR A 63 4.51 -9.80 -18.80
C THR A 63 3.36 -9.99 -17.81
N TYR A 64 2.87 -8.88 -17.23
CA TYR A 64 1.69 -8.90 -16.37
C TYR A 64 0.41 -8.78 -17.20
N ASP A 65 0.31 -7.68 -17.97
CA ASP A 65 -0.84 -7.37 -18.81
C ASP A 65 -0.47 -6.36 -19.90
N ILE A 66 -0.76 -6.70 -21.16
CA ILE A 66 -0.42 -5.86 -22.32
C ILE A 66 -1.22 -4.55 -22.36
N THR A 67 -2.48 -4.56 -21.90
CA THR A 67 -3.36 -3.39 -21.84
C THR A 67 -2.82 -2.39 -20.83
N VAL A 68 -2.40 -2.88 -19.67
CA VAL A 68 -1.75 -2.05 -18.64
C VAL A 68 -0.47 -1.43 -19.19
N TYR A 69 0.38 -2.22 -19.86
CA TYR A 69 1.61 -1.73 -20.49
C TYR A 69 1.35 -0.59 -21.50
N LEU A 70 0.41 -0.78 -22.42
CA LEU A 70 0.05 0.24 -23.41
C LEU A 70 -0.53 1.50 -22.76
N LEU A 71 -1.35 1.34 -21.72
CA LEU A 71 -1.95 2.46 -20.99
C LEU A 71 -0.88 3.28 -20.26
N VAL A 72 0.04 2.62 -19.53
CA VAL A 72 1.10 3.35 -18.81
C VAL A 72 2.03 4.07 -19.78
N ILE A 73 2.38 3.46 -20.92
CA ILE A 73 3.16 4.13 -21.98
C ILE A 73 2.41 5.35 -22.49
N LEU A 74 1.12 5.23 -22.80
CA LEU A 74 0.33 6.34 -23.33
C LEU A 74 0.31 7.52 -22.34
N LEU A 75 -0.04 7.26 -21.08
CA LEU A 75 -0.17 8.30 -20.05
C LEU A 75 1.16 8.99 -19.76
N THR A 76 2.25 8.24 -19.67
CA THR A 76 3.59 8.79 -19.42
C THR A 76 4.17 9.48 -20.65
N THR A 77 3.85 9.02 -21.86
CA THR A 77 4.18 9.73 -23.10
C THR A 77 3.49 11.09 -23.19
N ILE A 78 2.19 11.16 -22.87
CA ILE A 78 1.44 12.42 -22.80
C ILE A 78 2.10 13.35 -21.77
N SER A 79 2.46 12.81 -20.60
CA SER A 79 3.11 13.55 -19.52
C SER A 79 4.43 14.20 -19.95
N ILE A 80 5.33 13.44 -20.59
CA ILE A 80 6.60 13.95 -21.10
C ILE A 80 6.36 14.96 -22.24
N THR A 81 5.36 14.74 -23.09
CA THR A 81 5.00 15.66 -24.16
C THR A 81 4.54 17.02 -23.63
N LEU A 82 3.69 17.00 -22.59
CA LEU A 82 3.21 18.19 -21.90
C LEU A 82 4.37 18.93 -21.22
N LEU A 83 5.27 18.22 -20.55
CA LEU A 83 6.47 18.83 -19.96
C LEU A 83 7.32 19.54 -21.02
N VAL A 84 7.67 18.83 -22.11
CA VAL A 84 8.54 19.38 -23.14
C VAL A 84 7.92 20.61 -23.80
N SER A 85 6.63 20.51 -24.16
CA SER A 85 5.94 21.59 -24.84
C SER A 85 5.74 22.81 -23.92
N SER A 86 5.40 22.59 -22.65
CA SER A 86 5.15 23.67 -21.70
C SER A 86 6.43 24.43 -21.32
N VAL A 87 7.56 23.74 -21.11
CA VAL A 87 8.85 24.39 -20.85
C VAL A 87 9.23 25.30 -22.01
N ILE A 88 9.18 24.80 -23.25
CA ILE A 88 9.55 25.59 -24.42
C ILE A 88 8.59 26.77 -24.65
N PHE A 89 7.29 26.54 -24.47
CA PHE A 89 6.28 27.60 -24.54
C PHE A 89 6.56 28.72 -23.53
N LEU A 90 6.78 28.36 -22.27
CA LEU A 90 7.07 29.33 -21.20
C LEU A 90 8.37 30.09 -21.44
N ILE A 91 9.44 29.41 -21.88
CA ILE A 91 10.72 30.08 -22.17
C ILE A 91 10.60 31.09 -23.31
N LYS A 92 9.80 30.79 -24.33
CA LYS A 92 9.54 31.72 -25.45
C LYS A 92 8.75 32.95 -25.01
N ILE A 93 7.93 32.84 -23.97
CA ILE A 93 7.11 33.94 -23.44
C ILE A 93 7.87 34.74 -22.39
N ASN A 94 8.28 34.06 -21.31
CA ASN A 94 8.98 34.67 -20.20
C ASN A 94 9.88 33.64 -19.50
N LYS A 95 11.19 33.86 -19.61
CA LYS A 95 12.21 32.98 -19.04
C LYS A 95 12.12 32.87 -17.50
N ILE A 96 11.81 33.96 -16.81
CA ILE A 96 11.65 33.94 -15.34
C ILE A 96 10.43 33.12 -14.97
N LEU A 97 9.32 33.30 -15.69
CA LEU A 97 8.11 32.53 -15.47
C LEU A 97 8.34 31.03 -15.65
N ALA A 98 9.16 30.62 -16.62
CA ALA A 98 9.49 29.22 -16.86
C ALA A 98 10.15 28.54 -15.64
N VAL A 99 10.99 29.26 -14.89
CA VAL A 99 11.68 28.71 -13.70
C VAL A 99 10.69 28.30 -12.62
N PHE A 100 9.61 29.06 -12.42
CA PHE A 100 8.65 28.80 -11.36
C PHE A 100 7.47 27.92 -11.81
N VAL A 101 6.99 28.12 -13.03
CA VAL A 101 5.76 27.45 -13.51
C VAL A 101 6.06 26.05 -14.05
N ALA A 102 7.15 25.85 -14.79
CA ALA A 102 7.41 24.56 -15.41
C ALA A 102 7.59 23.38 -14.42
N PRO A 103 8.31 23.52 -13.29
CA PRO A 103 8.39 22.47 -12.29
C PRO A 103 7.04 22.14 -11.66
N CYS A 104 6.18 23.15 -11.49
CA CYS A 104 4.85 22.98 -10.91
C CYS A 104 3.86 22.31 -11.89
N ILE A 105 4.06 22.43 -13.20
CA ILE A 105 3.32 21.63 -14.20
C ILE A 105 3.65 20.17 -14.03
N TRP A 106 4.94 19.83 -13.93
CA TRP A 106 5.33 18.44 -13.71
C TRP A 106 4.83 17.91 -12.38
N LEU A 107 4.88 18.73 -11.32
CA LEU A 107 4.29 18.40 -10.03
C LEU A 107 2.80 18.05 -10.17
N ALA A 108 2.04 18.84 -10.93
CA ALA A 108 0.62 18.58 -11.22
C ALA A 108 0.42 17.24 -11.94
N ILE A 109 1.25 16.97 -12.95
CA ILE A 109 1.25 15.72 -13.72
C ILE A 109 1.55 14.53 -12.80
N GLU A 110 2.64 14.60 -12.03
CA GLU A 110 3.09 13.51 -11.18
C GLU A 110 2.09 13.20 -10.06
N ILE A 111 1.50 14.23 -9.43
CA ILE A 111 0.42 14.05 -8.44
C ILE A 111 -0.81 13.43 -9.08
N THR A 112 -1.16 13.85 -10.30
CA THR A 112 -2.31 13.29 -11.03
C THR A 112 -2.09 11.81 -11.32
N LEU A 113 -0.92 11.45 -11.86
CA LEU A 113 -0.53 10.06 -12.12
C LEU A 113 -0.57 9.22 -10.84
N HIS A 114 -0.03 9.71 -9.72
CA HIS A 114 -0.09 8.97 -8.46
C HIS A 114 -1.51 8.84 -7.91
N SER A 115 -2.38 9.83 -8.12
CA SER A 115 -3.79 9.80 -7.69
C SER A 115 -4.60 8.73 -8.43
N ILE A 116 -4.19 8.38 -9.65
CA ILE A 116 -4.74 7.25 -10.43
C ILE A 116 -3.87 5.99 -10.33
N HIS A 117 -2.97 5.92 -9.34
CA HIS A 117 -2.09 4.79 -9.07
C HIS A 117 -1.15 4.41 -10.22
N ILE A 118 -0.58 5.38 -10.93
CA ILE A 118 0.52 5.15 -11.87
C ILE A 118 1.84 5.58 -11.22
N PRO A 119 2.80 4.66 -10.97
CA PRO A 119 4.04 4.95 -10.26
C PRO A 119 5.08 5.58 -11.20
N SER A 120 4.83 6.81 -11.62
CA SER A 120 5.72 7.56 -12.52
C SER A 120 6.39 8.68 -11.75
N THR A 121 7.71 8.76 -11.78
CA THR A 121 8.45 9.89 -11.21
C THR A 121 9.69 10.22 -12.03
N LEU A 122 9.90 11.51 -12.30
CA LEU A 122 11.10 11.95 -13.03
C LEU A 122 12.37 11.81 -12.19
N SER A 123 12.20 11.78 -10.87
CA SER A 123 13.29 11.66 -9.90
C SER A 123 14.06 10.33 -10.00
N LEU A 124 13.54 9.34 -10.75
CA LEU A 124 14.21 8.05 -11.01
C LEU A 124 15.66 8.23 -11.50
N VAL A 125 15.92 9.25 -12.33
CA VAL A 125 17.26 9.51 -12.87
C VAL A 125 18.27 9.94 -11.81
N LEU A 126 17.82 10.39 -10.63
CA LEU A 126 18.68 10.81 -9.52
C LEU A 126 18.98 9.66 -8.56
N MET A 127 18.11 8.65 -8.50
CA MET A 127 18.09 7.65 -7.44
C MET A 127 19.36 6.80 -7.30
N PRO A 128 20.15 6.50 -8.36
CA PRO A 128 21.38 5.78 -8.17
C PRO A 128 22.37 6.46 -7.21
N MET A 129 22.37 7.79 -7.11
CA MET A 129 23.33 8.54 -6.28
C MET A 129 22.69 9.12 -5.01
N ASN A 130 23.10 8.61 -3.84
CA ASN A 130 22.53 8.98 -2.53
C ASN A 130 22.52 10.48 -2.24
N ILE A 131 23.59 11.21 -2.60
CA ILE A 131 23.67 12.64 -2.27
C ILE A 131 22.58 13.46 -2.96
N LEU A 132 22.12 13.03 -4.14
CA LEU A 132 21.02 13.69 -4.85
C LEU A 132 19.64 13.30 -4.32
N LEU A 133 19.54 12.35 -3.39
CA LEU A 133 18.28 11.93 -2.82
C LEU A 133 17.93 12.65 -1.52
N MET A 134 18.90 13.25 -0.85
CA MET A 134 18.72 13.86 0.47
C MET A 134 17.59 14.89 0.58
N PRO A 135 17.30 15.73 -0.43
CA PRO A 135 16.16 16.63 -0.34
C PRO A 135 14.81 15.92 -0.14
N ALA A 136 14.71 14.62 -0.47
CA ALA A 136 13.49 13.85 -0.24
C ALA A 136 13.10 13.76 1.25
N GLU A 137 14.04 13.95 2.19
CA GLU A 137 13.70 14.04 3.62
C GLU A 137 12.79 15.24 3.94
N PHE A 138 12.80 16.28 3.09
CA PHE A 138 12.03 17.51 3.29
C PHE A 138 10.75 17.57 2.46
N GLY A 139 10.74 16.98 1.26
CA GLY A 139 9.61 17.10 0.33
C GLY A 139 9.34 15.87 -0.53
N GLY A 140 9.96 14.75 -0.17
CA GLY A 140 9.86 13.49 -0.90
C GLY A 140 10.31 13.56 -2.34
N GLN A 141 9.91 12.54 -3.10
CA GLN A 141 10.22 12.40 -4.53
C GLN A 141 9.77 13.59 -5.39
N TYR A 142 8.70 14.29 -4.98
CA TYR A 142 8.18 15.46 -5.67
C TYR A 142 9.16 16.63 -5.66
N LEU A 143 9.81 16.88 -4.52
CA LEU A 143 10.83 17.93 -4.42
C LEU A 143 12.02 17.64 -5.32
N LEU A 144 12.43 16.37 -5.41
CA LEU A 144 13.51 15.94 -6.30
C LEU A 144 13.18 16.23 -7.78
N ALA A 145 11.96 15.91 -8.20
CA ALA A 145 11.50 16.20 -9.56
C ALA A 145 11.46 17.72 -9.84
N VAL A 146 10.99 18.52 -8.88
CA VAL A 146 10.99 19.99 -8.97
C VAL A 146 12.42 20.52 -9.13
N LEU A 147 13.35 20.12 -8.27
CA LEU A 147 14.75 20.56 -8.34
C LEU A 147 15.41 20.18 -9.67
N LEU A 148 15.14 18.98 -10.18
CA LEU A 148 15.65 18.52 -11.47
C LEU A 148 15.15 19.38 -12.64
N ILE A 149 13.88 19.79 -12.63
CA ILE A 149 13.32 20.63 -13.69
C ILE A 149 13.82 22.07 -13.56
N VAL A 150 13.87 22.62 -12.35
CA VAL A 150 14.46 23.94 -12.08
C VAL A 150 15.88 24.00 -12.63
N PHE A 151 16.70 22.98 -12.32
CA PHE A 151 18.06 22.87 -12.84
C PHE A 151 18.11 22.94 -14.37
N GLN A 152 17.31 22.12 -15.06
CA GLN A 152 17.32 22.07 -16.52
C GLN A 152 16.80 23.37 -17.16
N VAL A 153 15.82 24.04 -16.55
CA VAL A 153 15.30 25.33 -17.03
C VAL A 153 16.33 26.44 -16.82
N ILE A 154 16.97 26.52 -15.64
CA ILE A 154 18.03 27.50 -15.38
C ILE A 154 19.20 27.30 -16.34
N TYR A 155 19.65 26.05 -16.52
CA TYR A 155 20.70 25.72 -17.47
C TYR A 155 20.38 26.23 -18.87
N LEU A 156 19.16 25.96 -19.35
CA LEU A 156 18.71 26.36 -20.67
C LEU A 156 18.62 27.89 -20.83
N ILE A 157 18.15 28.61 -19.80
CA ILE A 157 18.10 30.08 -19.79
C ILE A 157 19.51 30.66 -19.87
N THR A 158 20.45 30.11 -19.10
CA THR A 158 21.85 30.53 -19.16
C THR A 158 22.44 30.22 -20.53
N TYR A 159 22.18 29.04 -21.10
CA TYR A 159 22.63 28.68 -22.45
C TYR A 159 22.15 29.68 -23.51
N ILE A 160 20.91 30.17 -23.40
CA ILE A 160 20.36 31.19 -24.30
C ILE A 160 21.08 32.53 -24.15
N LYS A 161 21.36 32.95 -22.91
CA LYS A 161 21.97 34.26 -22.61
C LYS A 161 23.48 34.30 -22.89
N VAL A 162 24.14 33.15 -22.78
CA VAL A 162 25.59 33.05 -22.63
C VAL A 162 26.21 32.28 -23.80
N LYS A 163 25.75 32.55 -25.03
CA LYS A 163 26.35 31.93 -26.24
C LYS A 163 27.85 32.24 -26.42
N GLU A 164 28.39 33.22 -25.68
CA GLU A 164 29.77 33.73 -25.84
C GLU A 164 30.62 33.79 -24.55
N CYS A 165 30.16 33.35 -23.37
CA CYS A 165 31.05 33.35 -22.18
C CYS A 165 31.86 32.06 -22.04
N SER A 166 33.02 32.18 -21.38
CA SER A 166 33.86 31.04 -21.02
C SER A 166 33.13 30.07 -20.08
N LEU A 167 33.49 28.79 -20.18
CA LEU A 167 32.93 27.70 -19.36
C LEU A 167 32.99 28.00 -17.84
N TYR A 168 34.00 28.78 -17.42
CA TYR A 168 34.28 29.20 -16.05
C TYR A 168 33.22 30.13 -15.44
N VAL A 169 32.45 30.86 -16.26
CA VAL A 169 31.33 31.70 -15.79
C VAL A 169 30.00 30.95 -15.89
N PHE A 170 29.87 30.09 -16.91
CA PHE A 170 28.66 29.35 -17.20
C PHE A 170 28.31 28.32 -16.11
N VAL A 171 29.29 27.55 -15.66
CA VAL A 171 29.09 26.45 -14.70
C VAL A 171 28.70 26.94 -13.30
N PRO A 172 29.35 27.96 -12.69
CA PRO A 172 28.96 28.43 -11.35
C PRO A 172 27.55 29.00 -11.30
N VAL A 173 27.09 29.72 -12.33
CA VAL A 173 25.75 30.34 -12.36
C VAL A 173 24.63 29.30 -12.49
N THR A 174 24.89 28.16 -13.13
CA THR A 174 23.88 27.14 -13.43
C THR A 174 23.89 25.95 -12.47
N VAL A 175 25.08 25.48 -12.11
CA VAL A 175 25.26 24.24 -11.34
C VAL A 175 25.37 24.53 -9.85
N ALA A 176 26.03 25.62 -9.44
CA ALA A 176 26.33 25.86 -8.04
C ALA A 176 25.08 26.03 -7.16
N PRO A 177 24.04 26.81 -7.51
CA PRO A 177 22.88 27.00 -6.63
C PRO A 177 22.14 25.69 -6.33
N VAL A 178 21.95 24.87 -7.37
CA VAL A 178 21.27 23.58 -7.24
C VAL A 178 22.14 22.58 -6.49
N LEU A 179 23.43 22.52 -6.82
CA LEU A 179 24.38 21.65 -6.13
C LEU A 179 24.52 22.03 -4.65
N ILE A 180 24.51 23.32 -4.32
CA ILE A 180 24.49 23.82 -2.93
C ILE A 180 23.25 23.30 -2.21
N ILE A 181 22.06 23.29 -2.82
CA ILE A 181 20.86 22.74 -2.17
C ILE A 181 21.05 21.24 -1.87
N PHE A 182 21.56 20.45 -2.82
CA PHE A 182 21.84 19.03 -2.59
C PHE A 182 22.90 18.79 -1.51
N LEU A 183 23.97 19.60 -1.50
CA LEU A 183 25.04 19.50 -0.50
C LEU A 183 24.59 19.96 0.88
N MET A 184 23.86 21.08 0.97
CA MET A 184 23.33 21.60 2.24
C MET A 184 22.33 20.62 2.85
N THR A 185 21.44 20.03 2.04
CA THR A 185 20.52 19.00 2.56
C THR A 185 21.29 17.77 3.04
N PHE A 186 22.33 17.33 2.33
CA PHE A 186 23.18 16.23 2.81
C PHE A 186 23.87 16.52 4.15
N ILE A 187 24.24 17.78 4.41
CA ILE A 187 24.85 18.22 5.67
C ILE A 187 23.80 18.34 6.80
N ILE A 188 22.63 18.91 6.50
CA ILE A 188 21.57 19.20 7.48
C ILE A 188 20.83 17.93 7.89
N VAL A 189 20.65 16.98 6.96
CA VAL A 189 19.98 15.69 7.20
C VAL A 189 20.70 14.99 8.35
N PRO A 190 20.06 14.88 9.54
CA PRO A 190 20.77 14.51 10.74
C PRO A 190 21.38 13.11 10.58
N THR A 191 22.67 13.00 10.90
CA THR A 191 23.26 11.71 11.30
C THR A 191 22.72 11.37 12.68
N THR A 192 21.42 11.09 12.80
CA THR A 192 20.93 10.48 14.05
C THR A 192 21.80 9.26 14.35
N ASN A 193 22.08 8.97 15.61
CA ASN A 193 22.94 7.84 15.93
C ASN A 193 22.30 6.56 15.34
N GLU A 194 23.02 5.84 14.47
CA GLU A 194 22.47 4.63 13.81
C GLU A 194 22.10 3.54 14.81
N ASN A 195 22.61 3.65 16.04
CA ASN A 195 22.36 2.74 17.15
C ASN A 195 21.34 3.28 18.17
N ALA A 196 20.62 4.37 17.84
CA ALA A 196 19.57 4.89 18.71
C ALA A 196 18.29 4.05 18.55
N GLY A 197 17.92 3.33 19.62
CA GLY A 197 16.71 2.52 19.70
C GLY A 197 16.99 1.03 19.88
N ASP A 198 15.92 0.27 20.11
CA ASP A 198 16.03 -1.14 20.47
C ASP A 198 16.65 -1.95 19.31
N PRO A 199 17.70 -2.74 19.58
CA PRO A 199 18.27 -3.64 18.59
C PRO A 199 17.26 -4.73 18.25
N VAL A 200 17.05 -4.98 16.96
CA VAL A 200 16.21 -6.06 16.44
C VAL A 200 17.01 -6.79 15.37
N THR A 201 17.23 -8.07 15.58
CA THR A 201 17.88 -8.93 14.60
C THR A 201 16.85 -9.49 13.65
N VAL A 202 17.03 -9.21 12.36
CA VAL A 202 16.09 -9.59 11.31
C VAL A 202 16.76 -10.52 10.31
N SER A 203 16.02 -11.53 9.84
CA SER A 203 16.41 -12.39 8.72
C SER A 203 15.46 -12.19 7.54
N ILE A 204 15.98 -11.68 6.44
CA ILE A 204 15.23 -11.49 5.18
C ILE A 204 15.45 -12.71 4.31
N VAL A 205 14.36 -13.35 3.88
CA VAL A 205 14.42 -14.51 2.96
C VAL A 205 14.22 -14.04 1.52
N GLN A 206 15.00 -14.61 0.60
CA GLN A 206 14.77 -14.54 -0.83
C GLN A 206 14.60 -15.95 -1.38
N SER A 207 13.36 -16.33 -1.70
CA SER A 207 12.99 -17.72 -2.00
C SER A 207 13.06 -18.10 -3.48
N ASN A 208 13.10 -17.13 -4.39
CA ASN A 208 13.16 -17.34 -5.84
C ASN A 208 12.13 -18.32 -6.41
N ILE A 209 10.92 -18.30 -5.86
CA ILE A 209 9.80 -19.14 -6.30
C ILE A 209 9.22 -18.56 -7.58
N HIS A 210 8.93 -19.40 -8.56
CA HIS A 210 8.28 -18.96 -9.79
C HIS A 210 6.88 -18.41 -9.49
N PRO A 211 6.47 -17.24 -10.00
CA PRO A 211 5.21 -16.58 -9.62
C PRO A 211 3.96 -17.44 -9.81
N LEU A 212 3.93 -18.25 -10.88
CA LEU A 212 2.76 -19.10 -11.19
C LEU A 212 2.56 -20.26 -10.21
N THR A 213 3.60 -20.63 -9.45
CA THR A 213 3.54 -21.72 -8.46
C THR A 213 2.50 -21.44 -7.37
N THR A 214 2.30 -20.18 -7.00
CA THR A 214 1.35 -19.79 -5.93
C THR A 214 -0.08 -19.56 -6.40
N LEU A 215 -0.32 -19.61 -7.72
CA LEU A 215 -1.65 -19.38 -8.32
C LEU A 215 -2.50 -20.65 -8.45
N GLY A 216 -1.86 -21.84 -8.40
CA GLY A 216 -2.56 -23.14 -8.52
C GLY A 216 -3.36 -23.52 -7.29
N MET A 217 -4.41 -24.33 -7.48
CA MET A 217 -5.16 -24.92 -6.37
C MET A 217 -4.25 -25.85 -5.52
N PRO A 218 -4.56 -26.03 -4.22
CA PRO A 218 -3.84 -26.90 -3.27
C PRO A 218 -3.50 -28.34 -3.72
N SER A 219 -4.10 -28.83 -4.81
CA SER A 219 -4.09 -30.23 -5.26
C SER A 219 -2.81 -30.70 -5.98
N ASP A 220 -1.89 -29.80 -6.38
CA ASP A 220 -0.88 -30.12 -7.41
C ASP A 220 0.56 -30.28 -6.88
N GLY A 221 0.77 -30.61 -5.60
CA GLY A 221 2.12 -30.78 -5.01
C GLY A 221 2.89 -29.47 -4.73
N ASN A 222 2.33 -28.32 -5.14
CA ASN A 222 2.89 -26.99 -4.89
C ASN A 222 2.96 -26.66 -3.38
N ILE A 223 1.96 -27.03 -2.59
CA ILE A 223 1.96 -26.78 -1.13
C ILE A 223 3.13 -27.49 -0.44
N GLU A 224 3.40 -28.75 -0.82
CA GLU A 224 4.52 -29.50 -0.26
C GLU A 224 5.86 -28.87 -0.65
N MET A 225 5.99 -28.39 -1.89
CA MET A 225 7.17 -27.65 -2.33
C MET A 225 7.35 -26.36 -1.54
N LEU A 226 6.28 -25.56 -1.38
CA LEU A 226 6.31 -24.31 -0.60
C LEU A 226 6.67 -24.60 0.88
N TYR A 227 6.11 -25.66 1.47
CA TYR A 227 6.44 -26.10 2.82
C TYR A 227 7.91 -26.51 2.96
N LYS A 228 8.44 -27.33 2.04
CA LYS A 228 9.86 -27.69 1.99
C LYS A 228 10.76 -26.47 1.86
N THR A 229 10.38 -25.50 1.04
CA THR A 229 11.10 -24.23 0.88
C THR A 229 11.10 -23.44 2.19
N ARG A 230 9.96 -23.30 2.87
CA ARG A 230 9.90 -22.62 4.18
C ARG A 230 10.75 -23.33 5.22
N LEU A 231 10.66 -24.66 5.30
CA LEU A 231 11.49 -25.48 6.19
C LEU A 231 12.99 -25.30 5.92
N LYS A 232 13.39 -25.29 4.64
CA LYS A 232 14.79 -25.09 4.22
C LYS A 232 15.33 -23.77 4.77
N PHE A 233 14.61 -22.66 4.56
CA PHE A 233 15.06 -21.33 4.98
C PHE A 233 15.01 -21.15 6.50
N ILE A 234 13.97 -21.63 7.20
CA ILE A 234 13.90 -21.55 8.66
C ILE A 234 15.07 -22.32 9.30
N LYS A 235 15.33 -23.57 8.85
CA LYS A 235 16.48 -24.34 9.34
C LYS A 235 17.81 -23.62 9.08
N ALA A 236 17.93 -22.96 7.94
CA ALA A 236 19.12 -22.18 7.61
C ALA A 236 19.27 -20.97 8.55
N VAL A 237 18.20 -20.24 8.85
CA VAL A 237 18.20 -19.13 9.83
C VAL A 237 18.54 -19.64 11.23
N SER A 238 17.89 -20.70 11.71
CA SER A 238 18.09 -21.22 13.07
C SER A 238 19.49 -21.80 13.32
N ARG A 239 20.25 -22.14 12.27
CA ARG A 239 21.65 -22.60 12.37
C ARG A 239 22.67 -21.47 12.37
N GLN A 240 22.25 -20.23 12.13
CA GLN A 240 23.18 -19.10 12.13
C GLN A 240 23.68 -18.83 13.55
N LYS A 241 24.91 -18.29 13.65
CA LYS A 241 25.50 -17.89 14.93
C LYS A 241 24.72 -16.75 15.59
N ILE A 242 24.14 -15.87 14.78
CA ILE A 242 23.34 -14.74 15.24
C ILE A 242 21.89 -15.21 15.31
N LYS A 243 21.31 -15.18 16.52
CA LYS A 243 19.89 -15.52 16.71
C LYS A 243 19.03 -14.39 16.16
N SER A 244 18.14 -14.73 15.23
CA SER A 244 17.20 -13.79 14.64
C SER A 244 15.96 -13.65 15.52
N ASP A 245 15.48 -12.42 15.70
CA ASP A 245 14.26 -12.11 16.43
C ASP A 245 13.04 -12.27 15.51
N ILE A 246 13.17 -11.87 14.24
CA ILE A 246 12.08 -11.90 13.24
C ILE A 246 12.58 -12.42 11.88
N ILE A 247 11.88 -13.42 11.32
CA ILE A 247 12.02 -13.82 9.91
C ILE A 247 11.01 -13.07 9.04
N ILE A 248 11.47 -12.50 7.92
CA ILE A 248 10.65 -11.78 6.96
C ILE A 248 10.59 -12.56 5.65
N TRP A 249 9.38 -12.95 5.27
CA TRP A 249 9.10 -13.69 4.04
C TRP A 249 8.70 -12.75 2.89
N PRO A 250 9.05 -13.03 1.62
CA PRO A 250 8.48 -12.32 0.47
C PRO A 250 7.01 -12.71 0.21
N GLU A 251 6.36 -12.04 -0.75
CA GLU A 251 4.91 -12.13 -1.05
C GLU A 251 4.42 -13.49 -1.59
N VAL A 252 5.30 -14.45 -1.89
CA VAL A 252 4.97 -15.69 -2.64
C VAL A 252 5.13 -16.99 -1.87
N ASN A 253 5.24 -16.95 -0.54
CA ASN A 253 5.57 -18.19 0.19
C ASN A 253 4.36 -19.07 0.48
N PHE A 254 3.16 -18.64 0.08
CA PHE A 254 1.92 -19.33 0.37
C PHE A 254 1.06 -19.42 -0.90
N SER A 255 0.49 -20.59 -1.13
CA SER A 255 -0.59 -20.75 -2.10
C SER A 255 -1.87 -20.12 -1.58
N LYS A 256 -2.84 -19.90 -2.48
CA LYS A 256 -4.17 -19.44 -2.10
C LYS A 256 -4.78 -20.43 -1.09
N TYR A 257 -5.41 -19.89 -0.03
CA TYR A 257 -6.05 -20.65 1.06
C TYR A 257 -5.11 -21.41 2.01
N GLU A 258 -3.83 -21.55 1.68
CA GLU A 258 -2.90 -22.38 2.46
C GLU A 258 -2.76 -21.89 3.90
N PHE A 259 -2.59 -20.58 4.10
CA PHE A 259 -2.33 -20.00 5.42
C PHE A 259 -3.47 -20.22 6.43
N ARG A 260 -4.73 -20.26 5.98
CA ARG A 260 -5.89 -20.52 6.87
C ARG A 260 -6.21 -22.00 7.05
N ASN A 261 -5.92 -22.82 6.04
CA ASN A 261 -6.26 -24.24 6.06
C ASN A 261 -5.15 -25.10 6.69
N ASN A 262 -3.96 -24.52 6.89
CA ASN A 262 -2.79 -25.26 7.31
C ASN A 262 -1.98 -24.46 8.35
N ASP A 263 -2.01 -24.93 9.61
CA ASP A 263 -1.27 -24.34 10.74
C ASP A 263 0.25 -24.54 10.65
N ASN A 264 0.76 -25.03 9.52
CA ASN A 264 2.18 -25.30 9.31
C ASN A 264 3.09 -24.14 9.66
N ILE A 265 2.72 -22.88 9.37
CA ILE A 265 3.60 -21.74 9.67
C ILE A 265 3.59 -21.38 11.16
N SER A 266 2.44 -21.47 11.83
CA SER A 266 2.32 -21.32 13.28
C SER A 266 3.11 -22.39 14.01
N ASN A 267 3.01 -23.64 13.55
CA ASN A 267 3.79 -24.76 14.07
C ASN A 267 5.30 -24.55 13.87
N LEU A 268 5.71 -24.02 12.71
CA LEU A 268 7.11 -23.70 12.45
C LEU A 268 7.61 -22.54 13.34
N ALA A 269 6.78 -21.52 13.58
CA ALA A 269 7.13 -20.44 14.47
C ALA A 269 7.31 -20.92 15.93
N ASP A 270 6.39 -21.78 16.41
CA ASP A 270 6.47 -22.41 17.73
C ASP A 270 7.66 -23.37 17.86
N GLN A 271 7.88 -24.23 16.86
CA GLN A 271 8.96 -25.21 16.85
C GLN A 271 10.34 -24.56 16.89
N TYR A 272 10.55 -23.51 16.10
CA TYR A 272 11.85 -22.83 15.99
C TYR A 272 11.97 -21.59 16.88
N LYS A 273 10.93 -21.28 17.67
CA LYS A 273 10.87 -20.16 18.62
C LYS A 273 11.33 -18.84 18.02
N ILE A 274 10.72 -18.48 16.89
CA ILE A 274 11.05 -17.27 16.13
C ILE A 274 9.80 -16.56 15.62
N ASP A 275 9.74 -15.25 15.79
CA ASP A 275 8.63 -14.46 15.25
C ASP A 275 8.76 -14.34 13.73
N MET A 276 7.63 -14.17 13.03
CA MET A 276 7.62 -14.10 11.57
C MET A 276 6.68 -13.01 11.04
N LEU A 277 7.11 -12.37 9.96
CA LEU A 277 6.25 -11.59 9.08
C LEU A 277 6.02 -12.37 7.78
N VAL A 278 4.76 -12.72 7.55
CA VAL A 278 4.33 -13.62 6.49
C VAL A 278 3.34 -12.94 5.58
N ALA A 279 3.70 -12.76 4.32
CA ALA A 279 2.76 -12.30 3.29
C ALA A 279 2.07 -13.51 2.66
N SER A 280 0.73 -13.49 2.67
CA SER A 280 -0.11 -14.56 2.13
C SER A 280 -1.43 -13.98 1.58
N PRO A 281 -1.99 -14.58 0.51
CA PRO A 281 -3.40 -14.42 0.19
C PRO A 281 -4.25 -14.83 1.40
N ASP A 282 -5.31 -14.08 1.65
CA ASP A 282 -6.28 -14.32 2.72
C ASP A 282 -7.71 -14.14 2.23
N ILE A 283 -8.67 -14.81 2.86
CA ILE A 283 -10.10 -14.66 2.54
C ILE A 283 -10.90 -14.48 3.82
N ASP A 284 -11.78 -13.48 3.82
CA ASP A 284 -12.73 -13.30 4.92
C ASP A 284 -13.91 -14.29 4.82
N PRO A 285 -14.69 -14.48 5.89
CA PRO A 285 -15.86 -15.37 5.87
C PRO A 285 -16.94 -14.99 4.84
N SER A 286 -16.92 -13.75 4.34
CA SER A 286 -17.82 -13.30 3.26
C SER A 286 -17.31 -13.64 1.86
N GLY A 287 -16.15 -14.30 1.76
CA GLY A 287 -15.54 -14.73 0.51
C GLY A 287 -14.66 -13.67 -0.16
N HIS A 288 -14.46 -12.49 0.45
CA HIS A 288 -13.59 -11.47 -0.14
C HIS A 288 -12.12 -11.87 0.02
N SER A 289 -11.36 -11.77 -1.06
CA SER A 289 -9.92 -12.06 -1.08
C SER A 289 -9.09 -10.84 -0.73
N TYR A 290 -7.97 -11.02 -0.05
CA TYR A 290 -7.05 -9.97 0.37
C TYR A 290 -5.60 -10.44 0.14
N SER A 291 -4.70 -9.54 -0.20
CA SER A 291 -3.26 -9.78 -0.02
C SER A 291 -2.89 -9.29 1.38
N SER A 292 -2.53 -10.20 2.29
CA SER A 292 -2.36 -9.89 3.71
C SER A 292 -0.94 -10.17 4.18
N VAL A 293 -0.54 -9.44 5.21
CA VAL A 293 0.66 -9.68 6.01
C VAL A 293 0.23 -10.05 7.42
N PHE A 294 0.71 -11.20 7.89
CA PHE A 294 0.48 -11.72 9.21
C PHE A 294 1.75 -11.60 10.04
N ALA A 295 1.59 -11.10 11.27
CA ALA A 295 2.60 -11.22 12.31
C ALA A 295 2.30 -12.48 13.12
N VAL A 296 3.22 -13.43 13.10
CA VAL A 296 3.13 -14.69 13.83
C VAL A 296 4.18 -14.68 14.94
N SER A 297 3.75 -14.97 16.17
CA SER A 297 4.66 -15.05 17.32
C SER A 297 5.46 -16.35 17.30
N SER A 298 6.56 -16.35 18.02
CA SER A 298 7.39 -17.51 18.35
C SER A 298 6.68 -18.60 19.18
N ASN A 299 5.42 -18.40 19.57
CA ASN A 299 4.54 -19.43 20.15
C ASN A 299 3.49 -19.95 19.16
N GLY A 300 3.52 -19.47 17.91
CA GLY A 300 2.56 -19.84 16.86
C GLY A 300 1.29 -18.98 16.84
N ASP A 301 1.16 -17.97 17.71
CA ASP A 301 -0.03 -17.11 17.74
C ASP A 301 -0.01 -16.09 16.61
N ILE A 302 -1.15 -15.87 15.97
CA ILE A 302 -1.31 -14.75 15.02
C ILE A 302 -1.57 -13.47 15.83
N LEU A 303 -0.55 -12.62 15.94
CA LEU A 303 -0.61 -11.38 16.73
C LEU A 303 -1.37 -10.28 16.02
N SER A 304 -1.24 -10.19 14.70
CA SER A 304 -1.94 -9.19 13.91
C SER A 304 -1.97 -9.55 12.43
N ARG A 305 -2.97 -8.99 11.74
CA ARG A 305 -3.13 -9.04 10.28
C ARG A 305 -3.26 -7.62 9.74
N ARG A 306 -2.62 -7.38 8.59
CA ARG A 306 -2.72 -6.14 7.82
C ARG A 306 -2.86 -6.48 6.34
N SER A 307 -3.81 -5.87 5.64
CA SER A 307 -4.03 -6.15 4.21
C SER A 307 -3.49 -5.04 3.32
N LYS A 308 -3.16 -5.38 2.08
CA LYS A 308 -2.77 -4.44 1.04
C LYS A 308 -3.91 -3.43 0.83
N LYS A 309 -3.56 -2.14 0.82
CA LYS A 309 -4.53 -1.05 0.63
C LYS A 309 -4.40 -0.45 -0.77
N LEU A 310 -3.17 -0.28 -1.26
CA LEU A 310 -2.92 0.15 -2.63
C LEU A 310 -2.77 -1.08 -3.54
N LEU A 311 -3.79 -1.33 -4.33
CA LEU A 311 -3.80 -2.43 -5.28
C LEU A 311 -3.25 -1.98 -6.64
N ILE A 312 -2.71 -2.93 -7.38
CA ILE A 312 -2.27 -2.71 -8.75
C ILE A 312 -3.52 -2.54 -9.62
N PRO A 313 -3.71 -1.37 -10.27
CA PRO A 313 -4.86 -1.12 -11.12
C PRO A 313 -5.00 -2.18 -12.20
N PHE A 314 -6.23 -2.59 -12.50
CA PHE A 314 -6.59 -3.56 -13.56
C PHE A 314 -6.17 -5.02 -13.29
N ILE A 315 -5.16 -5.26 -12.45
CA ILE A 315 -4.65 -6.60 -12.13
C ILE A 315 -5.31 -7.17 -10.87
N GLU A 316 -5.40 -6.35 -9.82
CA GLU A 316 -5.87 -6.80 -8.50
C GLU A 316 -7.32 -6.34 -8.22
N ASN A 317 -8.16 -6.26 -9.27
CA ASN A 317 -9.52 -5.71 -9.14
C ASN A 317 -10.43 -6.53 -8.20
N ASP A 318 -10.21 -7.85 -8.13
CA ASP A 318 -11.00 -8.77 -7.29
C ASP A 318 -10.44 -8.91 -5.86
N ILE A 319 -9.38 -8.16 -5.53
CA ILE A 319 -8.78 -8.13 -4.20
C ILE A 319 -9.40 -6.98 -3.40
N SER A 320 -9.81 -7.27 -2.18
CA SER A 320 -10.31 -6.30 -1.21
C SER A 320 -9.17 -5.60 -0.48
N ARG A 321 -9.47 -4.40 0.01
CA ARG A 321 -8.49 -3.45 0.53
C ARG A 321 -8.62 -3.28 2.02
N ASP A 322 -7.49 -3.05 2.67
CA ASP A 322 -7.48 -2.53 4.03
C ASP A 322 -7.89 -1.04 4.07
N ILE A 323 -8.29 -0.60 5.24
CA ILE A 323 -8.70 0.78 5.50
C ILE A 323 -7.51 1.59 6.02
N ILE A 324 -6.58 0.97 6.76
CA ILE A 324 -5.54 1.67 7.51
C ILE A 324 -4.15 1.06 7.27
N TRP A 325 -3.14 1.91 7.12
CA TRP A 325 -1.74 1.49 7.26
C TRP A 325 -1.35 1.61 8.73
N LYS A 326 -1.09 0.47 9.37
CA LYS A 326 -0.67 0.39 10.77
C LYS A 326 0.55 -0.52 10.94
N PRO A 327 1.49 -0.20 11.82
CA PRO A 327 2.59 -1.09 12.19
C PRO A 327 2.08 -2.35 12.92
N HIS A 328 2.88 -3.41 12.90
CA HIS A 328 2.67 -4.59 13.75
C HIS A 328 3.24 -4.32 15.14
N TYR A 329 2.43 -3.69 16.02
CA TYR A 329 2.87 -3.17 17.33
C TYR A 329 3.38 -4.24 18.31
N PHE A 330 2.93 -5.49 18.15
CA PHE A 330 3.28 -6.61 19.03
C PHE A 330 4.59 -7.30 18.65
N LEU A 331 5.20 -6.94 17.52
CA LEU A 331 6.51 -7.46 17.12
C LEU A 331 7.65 -6.51 17.57
N PRO A 332 8.85 -7.06 17.85
CA PRO A 332 10.04 -6.27 18.16
C PRO A 332 10.29 -5.14 17.15
N GLY A 333 10.51 -3.93 17.64
CA GLY A 333 10.79 -2.74 16.82
C GLY A 333 9.61 -2.21 15.98
N ARG A 334 8.41 -2.78 16.11
CA ARG A 334 7.16 -2.31 15.47
C ARG A 334 7.30 -2.15 13.94
N PRO A 335 7.49 -3.24 13.18
CA PRO A 335 7.64 -3.17 11.73
C PRO A 335 6.41 -2.60 11.04
N GLY A 336 6.60 -1.64 10.13
CA GLY A 336 5.58 -1.17 9.20
C GLY A 336 5.68 -1.87 7.85
N THR A 337 4.67 -2.63 7.45
CA THR A 337 4.73 -3.49 6.26
C THR A 337 4.07 -2.86 5.04
N LEU A 338 4.78 -2.87 3.93
CA LEU A 338 4.33 -2.46 2.59
C LEU A 338 4.37 -3.69 1.68
N VAL A 339 3.30 -3.89 0.92
CA VAL A 339 3.19 -5.03 0.00
C VAL A 339 3.41 -4.56 -1.42
N CYS A 340 4.52 -4.99 -2.03
CA CYS A 340 4.88 -4.78 -3.42
C CYS A 340 4.69 -3.32 -3.87
N PHE A 341 3.67 -3.11 -4.71
CA PHE A 341 3.29 -1.86 -5.35
C PHE A 341 3.13 -0.67 -4.40
N GLU A 342 2.76 -0.89 -3.14
CA GLU A 342 2.59 0.18 -2.16
C GLU A 342 3.86 1.00 -1.92
N SER A 343 5.02 0.38 -2.06
CA SER A 343 6.30 1.07 -1.85
C SER A 343 6.66 2.08 -2.94
N ALA A 344 6.00 2.00 -4.11
CA ALA A 344 6.19 2.96 -5.19
C ALA A 344 5.62 4.36 -4.85
N PHE A 345 4.76 4.46 -3.84
CA PHE A 345 4.10 5.70 -3.44
C PHE A 345 4.60 6.16 -2.06
N PRO A 346 4.72 7.48 -1.83
CA PRO A 346 5.25 8.00 -0.56
C PRO A 346 4.26 7.81 0.60
N ALA A 347 2.96 8.00 0.35
CA ALA A 347 1.93 8.05 1.40
C ALA A 347 1.90 6.81 2.32
N PRO A 348 1.97 5.56 1.82
CA PRO A 348 1.97 4.38 2.68
C PRO A 348 3.13 4.35 3.68
N ALA A 349 4.37 4.57 3.22
CA ALA A 349 5.55 4.54 4.07
C ALA A 349 5.54 5.68 5.10
N VAL A 350 5.15 6.88 4.67
CA VAL A 350 5.03 8.06 5.54
C VAL A 350 3.96 7.83 6.61
N THR A 351 2.81 7.23 6.26
CA THR A 351 1.74 6.91 7.21
C THR A 351 2.21 5.90 8.26
N LEU A 352 2.93 4.85 7.85
CA LEU A 352 3.51 3.86 8.78
C LEU A 352 4.53 4.50 9.72
N ALA A 353 5.42 5.36 9.20
CA ALA A 353 6.38 6.08 10.02
C ALA A 353 5.70 7.07 10.99
N ALA A 354 4.65 7.77 10.54
CA ALA A 354 3.86 8.67 11.37
C ALA A 354 3.12 7.92 12.47
N THR A 355 2.62 6.72 12.20
CA THR A 355 1.89 5.88 13.19
C THR A 355 2.82 5.07 14.10
N GLY A 356 4.14 5.26 14.02
CA GLY A 356 5.09 4.72 15.00
C GLY A 356 5.83 3.46 14.57
N ALA A 357 5.93 3.19 13.27
CA ALA A 357 6.84 2.16 12.76
C ALA A 357 8.31 2.50 13.12
N GLY A 358 9.02 1.54 13.72
CA GLY A 358 10.46 1.67 14.02
C GLY A 358 11.35 1.40 12.80
N PHE A 359 10.87 0.55 11.89
CA PHE A 359 11.47 0.31 10.58
C PHE A 359 10.39 -0.10 9.56
N ILE A 360 10.71 -0.01 8.28
CA ILE A 360 9.79 -0.35 7.19
C ILE A 360 10.19 -1.67 6.56
N VAL A 361 9.22 -2.52 6.25
CA VAL A 361 9.40 -3.80 5.58
C VAL A 361 8.65 -3.79 4.27
N ILE A 362 9.34 -4.02 3.15
CA ILE A 362 8.73 -4.16 1.83
C ILE A 362 8.76 -5.63 1.45
N MET A 363 7.59 -6.25 1.37
CA MET A 363 7.41 -7.65 0.99
C MET A 363 6.86 -7.67 -0.43
N THR A 364 7.58 -8.26 -1.39
CA THR A 364 7.25 -8.11 -2.81
C THR A 364 7.50 -9.36 -3.61
N ASN A 365 6.73 -9.51 -4.69
CA ASN A 365 7.00 -10.45 -5.76
C ASN A 365 7.40 -9.73 -7.06
N ASP A 366 8.70 -9.54 -7.26
CA ASP A 366 9.22 -8.93 -8.50
C ASP A 366 9.42 -9.97 -9.62
N ALA A 367 9.30 -11.27 -9.35
CA ALA A 367 9.51 -12.32 -10.33
C ALA A 367 8.53 -12.25 -11.52
N TYR A 368 7.34 -11.66 -11.35
CA TYR A 368 6.40 -11.39 -12.44
C TYR A 368 6.95 -10.42 -13.51
N ALA A 369 7.87 -9.53 -13.13
CA ALA A 369 8.46 -8.58 -14.06
C ALA A 369 9.55 -9.19 -14.95
N GLY A 370 9.92 -10.46 -14.71
CA GLY A 370 10.99 -11.15 -15.42
C GLY A 370 12.33 -10.41 -15.38
N PRO A 371 13.29 -10.77 -16.25
CA PRO A 371 14.58 -10.11 -16.37
C PRO A 371 14.45 -8.74 -17.06
N SER A 372 13.76 -7.81 -16.42
CA SER A 372 13.58 -6.43 -16.85
C SER A 372 14.24 -5.44 -15.89
N ILE A 373 14.20 -4.14 -16.21
CA ILE A 373 14.69 -3.09 -15.31
C ILE A 373 13.75 -2.87 -14.11
N LEU A 374 12.49 -3.28 -14.19
CA LEU A 374 11.46 -2.92 -13.21
C LEU A 374 11.82 -3.33 -11.77
N PRO A 375 12.36 -4.54 -11.47
CA PRO A 375 12.83 -4.89 -10.13
C PRO A 375 13.94 -3.97 -9.60
N LEU A 376 14.83 -3.50 -10.48
CA LEU A 376 15.90 -2.57 -10.13
C LEU A 376 15.34 -1.17 -9.83
N LEU A 377 14.36 -0.68 -10.61
CA LEU A 377 13.67 0.58 -10.33
C LEU A 377 12.85 0.49 -9.03
N HIS A 378 12.22 -0.65 -8.77
CA HIS A 378 11.48 -0.90 -7.54
C HIS A 378 12.41 -0.86 -6.31
N LEU A 379 13.64 -1.36 -6.41
CA LEU A 379 14.68 -1.20 -5.38
C LEU A 379 15.08 0.28 -5.19
N GLN A 380 15.16 1.07 -6.26
CA GLN A 380 15.44 2.52 -6.14
C GLN A 380 14.35 3.25 -5.37
N LEU A 381 13.08 2.92 -5.61
CA LEU A 381 11.95 3.48 -4.86
C LEU A 381 12.01 3.09 -3.37
N ALA A 382 12.43 1.86 -3.05
CA ALA A 382 12.65 1.44 -1.67
C ALA A 382 13.72 2.30 -0.95
N ARG A 383 14.78 2.72 -1.64
CA ARG A 383 15.79 3.65 -1.09
C ARG A 383 15.20 5.01 -0.77
N LEU A 384 14.32 5.48 -1.64
CA LEU A 384 13.65 6.77 -1.44
C LEU A 384 12.71 6.74 -0.23
N ARG A 385 11.97 5.64 -0.04
CA ARG A 385 11.13 5.44 1.16
C ARG A 385 11.95 5.48 2.45
N ALA A 386 13.18 4.98 2.44
CA ALA A 386 14.08 5.02 3.60
C ALA A 386 14.44 6.48 3.98
N ILE A 387 14.79 7.30 2.99
CA ILE A 387 15.15 8.72 3.18
C ILE A 387 13.94 9.54 3.61
N GLU A 388 12.82 9.38 2.91
CA GLU A 388 11.58 10.10 3.21
C GLU A 388 11.11 9.89 4.64
N THR A 389 11.28 8.67 5.16
CA THR A 389 10.78 8.30 6.48
C THR A 389 11.84 8.35 7.58
N GLY A 390 13.12 8.43 7.22
CA GLY A 390 14.26 8.32 8.12
C GLY A 390 14.38 6.93 8.76
N LYS A 391 13.76 5.90 8.17
CA LYS A 391 13.73 4.53 8.70
C LYS A 391 14.68 3.63 7.93
N THR A 392 15.20 2.62 8.61
CA THR A 392 15.75 1.44 7.92
C THR A 392 14.63 0.76 7.14
N VAL A 393 14.90 0.42 5.88
CA VAL A 393 14.00 -0.32 5.00
C VAL A 393 14.57 -1.72 4.77
N LEU A 394 13.79 -2.73 5.12
CA LEU A 394 14.07 -4.14 4.87
C LEU A 394 13.24 -4.59 3.68
N ARG A 395 13.87 -4.96 2.57
CA ARG A 395 13.18 -5.43 1.38
C ARG A 395 13.34 -6.94 1.25
N ALA A 396 12.22 -7.66 1.37
CA ALA A 396 12.11 -9.10 1.10
C ALA A 396 11.45 -9.29 -0.28
N ALA A 397 12.26 -9.58 -1.29
CA ALA A 397 11.82 -9.67 -2.68
C ALA A 397 11.95 -11.07 -3.24
N ASN A 398 10.88 -11.61 -3.79
CA ASN A 398 10.96 -12.82 -4.62
C ASN A 398 11.29 -12.48 -6.08
N GLY A 399 12.28 -13.15 -6.66
CA GLY A 399 12.85 -12.87 -8.00
C GLY A 399 13.56 -11.51 -8.15
N GLY A 400 13.23 -10.55 -7.30
CA GLY A 400 13.88 -9.24 -7.19
C GLY A 400 15.12 -9.26 -6.29
N THR A 401 15.63 -8.07 -6.00
CA THR A 401 16.75 -7.87 -5.07
C THR A 401 16.23 -7.62 -3.67
N SER A 402 16.44 -8.59 -2.77
CA SER A 402 16.29 -8.39 -1.33
C SER A 402 17.45 -7.56 -0.80
N ALA A 403 17.17 -6.61 0.09
CA ALA A 403 18.19 -5.67 0.57
C ALA A 403 17.86 -5.09 1.94
N ILE A 404 18.91 -4.71 2.67
CA ILE A 404 18.84 -3.83 3.83
C ILE A 404 19.30 -2.44 3.39
N ILE A 405 18.44 -1.45 3.61
CA ILE A 405 18.67 -0.08 3.22
C ILE A 405 18.59 0.78 4.48
N ASP A 406 19.61 1.59 4.73
CA ASP A 406 19.58 2.49 5.87
C ASP A 406 18.72 3.73 5.62
N LYS A 407 18.51 4.53 6.67
CA LYS A 407 17.75 5.78 6.63
C LYS A 407 18.27 6.84 5.64
N ARG A 408 19.50 6.70 5.12
CA ARG A 408 20.09 7.59 4.11
C ARG A 408 19.97 7.00 2.70
N GLY A 409 19.20 5.93 2.54
CA GLY A 409 18.99 5.26 1.26
C GLY A 409 20.22 4.47 0.78
N ARG A 410 21.24 4.27 1.63
CA ARG A 410 22.40 3.44 1.29
C ARG A 410 22.00 1.98 1.41
N ILE A 411 22.30 1.20 0.36
CA ILE A 411 22.17 -0.26 0.42
C ILE A 411 23.33 -0.79 1.25
N ILE A 412 23.01 -1.33 2.42
CA ILE A 412 23.98 -1.90 3.36
C ILE A 412 24.37 -3.31 2.94
N GLU A 413 23.38 -4.10 2.52
CA GLU A 413 23.54 -5.48 2.10
C GLU A 413 22.43 -5.84 1.11
N LYS A 414 22.72 -6.70 0.13
CA LYS A 414 21.73 -7.14 -0.87
C LYS A 414 22.03 -8.53 -1.43
N LEU A 415 20.98 -9.22 -1.87
CA LEU A 415 21.06 -10.46 -2.64
C LEU A 415 20.90 -10.18 -4.14
N PRO A 416 21.57 -10.94 -5.03
CA PRO A 416 21.41 -10.81 -6.48
C PRO A 416 19.96 -11.09 -6.95
N LEU A 417 19.58 -10.53 -8.10
CA LEU A 417 18.32 -10.90 -8.78
C LEU A 417 18.28 -12.41 -9.08
N PHE A 418 17.09 -13.00 -9.05
CA PHE A 418 16.85 -14.41 -9.39
C PHE A 418 17.75 -15.43 -8.65
N SER A 419 18.17 -15.10 -7.43
CA SER A 419 18.96 -15.98 -6.56
C SER A 419 18.19 -16.38 -5.32
N GLU A 420 18.60 -17.46 -4.66
CA GLU A 420 18.09 -17.83 -3.34
C GLU A 420 19.09 -17.40 -2.26
N GLY A 421 18.59 -16.91 -1.12
CA GLY A 421 19.48 -16.53 -0.02
C GLY A 421 18.78 -15.97 1.20
N ILE A 422 19.57 -15.68 2.23
CA ILE A 422 19.15 -15.03 3.46
C ILE A 422 20.11 -13.88 3.75
N ILE A 423 19.58 -12.72 4.12
CA ILE A 423 20.34 -11.64 4.76
C ILE A 423 19.97 -11.65 6.24
N THR A 424 20.94 -11.65 7.16
CA THR A 424 20.66 -11.54 8.60
C THR A 424 21.51 -10.46 9.24
N ARG A 425 20.85 -9.53 9.91
CA ARG A 425 21.50 -8.35 10.50
C ARG A 425 20.73 -7.81 11.69
N THR A 426 21.45 -7.33 12.69
CA THR A 426 20.88 -6.50 13.74
C THR A 426 20.73 -5.06 13.24
N ILE A 427 19.50 -4.56 13.28
CA ILE A 427 19.15 -3.17 12.98
C ILE A 427 18.64 -2.51 14.25
N HIS A 428 18.60 -1.19 14.28
CA HIS A 428 18.01 -0.44 15.39
C HIS A 428 16.68 0.17 14.97
N ALA A 429 15.64 -0.06 15.78
CA ALA A 429 14.35 0.56 15.57
C ALA A 429 14.45 2.08 15.78
N ASN A 430 14.10 2.87 14.77
CA ASN A 430 14.16 4.32 14.84
C ASN A 430 12.75 4.91 14.89
N TYR A 431 12.40 5.62 15.96
CA TYR A 431 11.09 6.28 16.10
C TYR A 431 11.10 7.76 15.72
N TYR A 432 12.25 8.32 15.31
CA TYR A 432 12.33 9.67 14.76
C TYR A 432 11.42 9.84 13.55
N ARG A 433 10.76 10.99 13.46
CA ARG A 433 9.98 11.43 12.28
C ARG A 433 10.75 12.54 11.57
N THR A 434 11.05 12.34 10.29
CA THR A 434 11.68 13.35 9.43
C THR A 434 10.78 14.56 9.25
N PHE A 435 11.33 15.64 8.69
CA PHE A 435 10.55 16.81 8.32
C PHE A 435 9.37 16.44 7.41
N TYR A 436 9.62 15.63 6.38
CA TYR A 436 8.57 15.19 5.45
C TYR A 436 7.49 14.37 6.14
N VAL A 437 7.84 13.47 7.08
CA VAL A 437 6.83 12.72 7.84
C VAL A 437 6.00 13.63 8.73
N ARG A 438 6.60 14.64 9.39
CA ARG A 438 5.90 15.56 10.29
C ARG A 438 4.92 16.47 9.56
N TYR A 439 5.28 16.93 8.36
CA TYR A 439 4.52 17.93 7.60
C TYR A 439 3.90 17.39 6.32
N PHE A 440 3.75 16.06 6.20
CA PHE A 440 3.33 15.38 4.97
C PHE A 440 2.05 15.98 4.35
N GLU A 441 1.00 16.14 5.16
CA GLU A 441 -0.29 16.68 4.69
C GLU A 441 -0.16 18.15 4.23
N THR A 442 0.57 18.97 4.99
CA THR A 442 0.81 20.38 4.65
C THR A 442 1.60 20.49 3.35
N ILE A 443 2.67 19.72 3.19
CA ILE A 443 3.49 19.69 1.98
C ILE A 443 2.68 19.21 0.78
N ALA A 444 1.89 18.15 0.94
CA ALA A 444 1.00 17.65 -0.10
C ALA A 444 -0.04 18.70 -0.53
N ALA A 445 -0.62 19.43 0.43
CA ALA A 445 -1.54 20.53 0.15
C ALA A 445 -0.84 21.68 -0.59
N THR A 446 0.38 22.08 -0.16
CA THR A 446 1.18 23.09 -0.85
C THR A 446 1.47 22.69 -2.30
N TYR A 447 1.87 21.44 -2.54
CA TYR A 447 2.14 20.94 -3.89
C TYR A 447 0.90 20.96 -4.78
N LYS A 448 -0.27 20.58 -4.25
CA LYS A 448 -1.55 20.69 -4.98
C LYS A 448 -1.89 22.16 -5.28
N MET A 449 -1.71 23.06 -4.32
CA MET A 449 -1.98 24.48 -4.51
C MET A 449 -1.07 25.09 -5.59
N LEU A 450 0.25 24.83 -5.54
CA LEU A 450 1.21 25.30 -6.55
C LEU A 450 0.89 24.75 -7.94
N SER A 451 0.43 23.50 -8.01
CA SER A 451 -0.02 22.86 -9.26
C SER A 451 -1.21 23.61 -9.86
N VAL A 452 -2.23 23.92 -9.06
CA VAL A 452 -3.43 24.67 -9.50
C VAL A 452 -3.06 26.08 -9.94
N ILE A 453 -2.27 26.82 -9.14
CA ILE A 453 -1.84 28.17 -9.48
C ILE A 453 -1.09 28.19 -10.81
N SER A 454 -0.22 27.21 -11.05
CA SER A 454 0.57 27.13 -12.28
C SER A 454 -0.28 26.87 -13.52
N LEU A 455 -1.31 26.03 -13.40
CA LEU A 455 -2.29 25.82 -14.47
C LEU A 455 -3.09 27.10 -14.78
N LEU A 456 -3.49 27.84 -13.75
CA LEU A 456 -4.17 29.14 -13.91
C LEU A 456 -3.27 30.17 -14.59
N ILE A 457 -2.00 30.27 -14.20
CA ILE A 457 -1.03 31.17 -14.83
C ILE A 457 -0.87 30.82 -16.32
N ILE A 458 -0.76 29.54 -16.67
CA ILE A 458 -0.66 29.12 -18.07
C ILE A 458 -1.92 29.49 -18.84
N LEU A 459 -3.10 29.28 -18.25
CA LEU A 459 -4.38 29.63 -18.88
C LEU A 459 -4.48 31.14 -19.12
N ILE A 460 -4.09 31.96 -18.14
CA ILE A 460 -4.04 33.42 -18.26
C ILE A 460 -3.07 33.81 -19.36
N VAL A 461 -1.85 33.27 -19.37
CA VAL A 461 -0.83 33.56 -20.38
C VAL A 461 -1.32 33.20 -21.79
N ILE A 462 -1.97 32.05 -21.96
CA ILE A 462 -2.56 31.64 -23.24
C ILE A 462 -3.68 32.61 -23.65
N THR A 463 -4.52 33.02 -22.70
CA THR A 463 -5.67 33.91 -22.96
C THR A 463 -5.20 35.32 -23.33
N VAL A 464 -4.26 35.88 -22.58
CA VAL A 464 -3.66 37.21 -22.84
C VAL A 464 -2.92 37.20 -24.18
N ASN A 465 -2.15 36.16 -24.48
CA ASN A 465 -1.48 36.03 -25.77
C ASN A 465 -2.47 35.82 -26.93
N LYS A 466 -3.62 35.17 -26.70
CA LYS A 466 -4.71 35.14 -27.68
C LYS A 466 -5.31 36.51 -27.89
N ILE A 467 -5.51 37.30 -26.84
CA ILE A 467 -6.07 38.66 -26.93
C ILE A 467 -5.10 39.59 -27.69
N SER A 468 -3.79 39.48 -27.47
CA SER A 468 -2.79 40.24 -28.24
C SER A 468 -2.67 39.78 -29.70
N HIS A 469 -2.82 38.47 -29.98
CA HIS A 469 -2.86 37.94 -31.35
C HIS A 469 -4.21 38.08 -32.06
N LEU A 470 -5.32 38.32 -31.36
CA LEU A 470 -6.62 38.59 -31.99
C LEU A 470 -6.63 39.94 -32.75
N GLN A 471 -5.64 40.81 -32.51
CA GLN A 471 -5.38 41.98 -33.36
C GLN A 471 -4.47 41.69 -34.58
N ARG A 472 -3.84 40.51 -34.66
CA ARG A 472 -3.02 40.05 -35.79
C ARG A 472 -3.23 38.56 -36.10
N THR A 473 -4.26 38.36 -36.92
CA THR A 473 -4.43 37.27 -37.89
C THR A 473 -4.78 35.87 -37.36
N ILE A 474 -5.89 35.38 -37.89
CA ILE A 474 -6.57 34.10 -37.67
C ILE A 474 -5.69 32.93 -38.14
N GLN A 475 -5.14 32.11 -37.23
CA GLN A 475 -4.72 30.73 -37.54
C GLN A 475 -4.46 29.77 -36.34
N PHE A 476 -4.84 30.11 -35.10
CA PHE A 476 -4.58 29.27 -33.91
C PHE A 476 -5.79 28.56 -33.29
N LYS A 477 -6.88 28.40 -34.06
CA LYS A 477 -8.16 27.87 -33.56
C LYS A 477 -8.14 26.39 -33.15
N THR A 478 -7.09 25.61 -33.40
CA THR A 478 -7.12 24.16 -33.14
C THR A 478 -6.51 23.76 -31.78
N ILE A 479 -5.50 24.48 -31.27
CA ILE A 479 -4.67 24.02 -30.14
C ILE A 479 -5.28 24.31 -28.76
N GLY A 480 -5.98 25.45 -28.63
CA GLY A 480 -6.62 25.83 -27.36
C GLY A 480 -7.82 24.97 -27.00
N TYR A 481 -8.57 24.50 -28.01
CA TYR A 481 -9.63 23.52 -27.79
C TYR A 481 -9.03 22.16 -27.46
N SER A 482 -7.93 21.73 -28.08
CA SER A 482 -7.26 20.48 -27.69
C SER A 482 -6.79 20.47 -26.24
N PHE A 483 -6.25 21.57 -25.69
CA PHE A 483 -5.80 21.60 -24.29
C PHE A 483 -6.97 21.56 -23.29
N ILE A 484 -8.03 22.34 -23.52
CA ILE A 484 -9.24 22.29 -22.69
C ILE A 484 -9.91 20.92 -22.84
N SER A 485 -10.00 20.39 -24.07
CA SER A 485 -10.51 19.05 -24.31
C SER A 485 -9.65 17.97 -23.67
N ILE A 486 -8.33 18.12 -23.56
CA ILE A 486 -7.43 17.18 -22.88
C ILE A 486 -7.56 17.29 -21.36
N VAL A 487 -7.64 18.50 -20.79
CA VAL A 487 -7.89 18.67 -19.35
C VAL A 487 -9.28 18.15 -18.99
N VAL A 488 -10.29 18.41 -19.83
CA VAL A 488 -11.63 17.83 -19.72
C VAL A 488 -11.60 16.32 -19.95
N LEU A 489 -10.76 15.78 -20.84
CA LEU A 489 -10.58 14.34 -21.01
C LEU A 489 -9.88 13.71 -19.82
N LEU A 490 -8.90 14.38 -19.20
CA LEU A 490 -8.23 13.90 -18.00
C LEU A 490 -9.14 13.99 -16.77
N LEU A 491 -9.97 15.03 -16.66
CA LEU A 491 -11.01 15.14 -15.65
C LEU A 491 -12.14 14.15 -15.90
N PHE A 492 -12.56 13.96 -17.15
CA PHE A 492 -13.57 12.97 -17.54
C PHE A 492 -13.02 11.57 -17.36
N GLN A 493 -11.74 11.31 -17.65
CA GLN A 493 -11.08 10.04 -17.40
C GLN A 493 -10.86 9.82 -15.91
N TYR A 494 -10.52 10.84 -15.12
CA TYR A 494 -10.49 10.74 -13.66
C TYR A 494 -11.88 10.44 -13.10
N LEU A 495 -12.92 11.13 -13.56
CA LEU A 495 -14.31 10.92 -13.15
C LEU A 495 -14.84 9.58 -13.63
N PHE A 496 -14.55 9.18 -14.87
CA PHE A 496 -14.92 7.91 -15.49
C PHE A 496 -14.17 6.75 -14.85
N MET A 497 -12.89 6.89 -14.55
CA MET A 497 -12.11 5.90 -13.80
C MET A 497 -12.60 5.81 -12.36
N LYS A 498 -12.89 6.93 -11.71
CA LYS A 498 -13.54 6.94 -10.39
C LYS A 498 -14.89 6.24 -10.44
N ASN A 499 -15.69 6.48 -11.49
CA ASN A 499 -17.02 5.89 -11.66
C ASN A 499 -16.96 4.41 -12.04
N MET A 500 -16.05 4.00 -12.93
CA MET A 500 -15.74 2.60 -13.27
C MET A 500 -15.21 1.87 -12.04
N TYR A 501 -14.37 2.52 -11.25
CA TYR A 501 -13.84 1.99 -10.01
C TYR A 501 -14.95 1.80 -8.97
N THR A 502 -15.88 2.77 -8.83
CA THR A 502 -17.06 2.61 -7.96
C THR A 502 -18.14 1.70 -8.52
N THR A 503 -18.27 1.55 -9.84
CA THR A 503 -19.25 0.65 -10.47
C THR A 503 -18.72 -0.77 -10.69
N ALA A 504 -17.41 -0.99 -10.75
CA ALA A 504 -16.78 -2.32 -10.69
C ALA A 504 -16.85 -2.90 -9.28
N THR A 505 -16.83 -2.05 -8.24
CA THR A 505 -17.16 -2.47 -6.87
C THR A 505 -18.66 -2.71 -6.64
N ASP A 506 -19.51 -2.45 -7.63
CA ASP A 506 -20.98 -2.50 -7.49
C ASP A 506 -21.70 -3.20 -8.66
N LYS A 507 -20.99 -4.03 -9.45
CA LYS A 507 -21.60 -4.84 -10.51
C LYS A 507 -21.46 -6.33 -10.24
N SER A 508 -22.63 -6.91 -9.96
CA SER A 508 -23.00 -8.30 -10.16
C SER A 508 -22.21 -9.00 -11.28
N LEU A 509 -21.60 -10.12 -10.92
CA LEU A 509 -20.83 -11.07 -11.73
C LEU A 509 -21.37 -11.31 -13.17
N PRO A 510 -20.50 -11.46 -14.19
CA PRO A 510 -20.87 -11.99 -15.50
C PRO A 510 -21.23 -13.48 -15.43
N SER A 511 -22.31 -13.84 -16.11
CA SER A 511 -22.99 -15.14 -16.17
C SER A 511 -22.16 -16.35 -16.63
N GLY A 512 -20.87 -16.18 -16.98
CA GLY A 512 -19.96 -17.28 -17.30
C GLY A 512 -19.41 -18.04 -16.09
N PHE A 513 -19.41 -17.42 -14.89
CA PHE A 513 -18.93 -18.06 -13.66
C PHE A 513 -19.97 -19.02 -13.03
N ILE A 514 -21.24 -18.87 -13.41
CA ILE A 514 -22.38 -19.65 -12.88
C ILE A 514 -22.29 -21.13 -13.30
N ASN A 515 -21.72 -21.44 -14.46
CA ASN A 515 -21.63 -22.83 -14.92
C ASN A 515 -20.47 -23.62 -14.30
N PHE A 516 -19.45 -22.97 -13.75
CA PHE A 516 -18.43 -23.63 -12.94
C PHE A 516 -18.87 -23.78 -11.48
N GLN A 517 -19.69 -22.84 -10.99
CA GLN A 517 -20.29 -22.90 -9.66
C GLN A 517 -21.34 -24.02 -9.55
N ASN A 518 -22.15 -24.28 -10.58
CA ASN A 518 -23.16 -25.34 -10.54
C ASN A 518 -22.59 -26.76 -10.40
N GLY A 519 -21.31 -26.98 -10.73
CA GLY A 519 -20.60 -28.24 -10.44
C GLY A 519 -20.13 -28.38 -8.99
N LEU A 520 -19.98 -27.27 -8.26
CA LEU A 520 -19.56 -27.23 -6.85
C LEU A 520 -20.74 -26.96 -5.88
N ILE A 521 -21.87 -26.45 -6.38
CA ILE A 521 -23.06 -26.08 -5.59
C ILE A 521 -23.89 -27.29 -5.09
N ASN A 522 -23.64 -28.51 -5.57
CA ASN A 522 -24.32 -29.68 -5.02
C ASN A 522 -23.71 -30.24 -3.72
N THR A 523 -22.65 -29.62 -3.19
CA THR A 523 -22.14 -29.98 -1.86
C THR A 523 -21.74 -28.74 -1.05
N HIS A 524 -22.69 -28.34 -0.19
CA HIS A 524 -22.51 -27.69 1.11
C HIS A 524 -22.57 -26.15 1.23
N TYR A 525 -23.45 -25.75 2.17
CA TYR A 525 -23.66 -24.48 2.88
C TYR A 525 -24.35 -23.29 2.19
N LYS A 526 -25.68 -23.23 2.41
CA LYS A 526 -26.49 -22.01 2.46
C LYS A 526 -26.32 -21.31 3.82
N TYR A 527 -25.63 -20.18 3.89
CA TYR A 527 -25.90 -19.13 4.89
C TYR A 527 -25.48 -17.77 4.34
N THR A 528 -26.29 -17.24 3.42
CA THR A 528 -26.23 -15.82 3.01
C THR A 528 -27.47 -15.11 3.52
N SER A 529 -27.29 -14.30 4.57
CA SER A 529 -27.82 -12.93 4.68
C SER A 529 -27.76 -12.49 6.14
N LEU A 530 -26.88 -11.53 6.44
CA LEU A 530 -27.08 -10.40 7.36
C LEU A 530 -25.77 -9.59 7.38
N LYS A 531 -25.72 -8.51 6.60
CA LYS A 531 -24.78 -7.40 6.82
C LYS A 531 -25.54 -6.35 7.64
N ALA A 532 -24.92 -5.85 8.72
CA ALA A 532 -24.53 -4.44 8.90
C ALA A 532 -24.43 -4.00 10.39
N SER A 533 -23.20 -3.67 10.80
CA SER A 533 -22.82 -2.46 11.57
C SER A 533 -23.60 -2.04 12.82
N SER A 534 -23.17 -2.51 14.00
CA SER A 534 -23.02 -1.80 15.30
C SER A 534 -22.92 -2.84 16.43
N GLU A 535 -22.27 -2.52 17.57
CA GLU A 535 -22.13 -3.44 18.72
C GLU A 535 -23.49 -3.93 19.29
N THR A 536 -24.56 -3.17 19.09
CA THR A 536 -25.96 -3.55 19.40
C THR A 536 -26.58 -4.44 18.32
N GLY A 537 -26.09 -4.37 17.08
CA GLY A 537 -26.53 -5.18 15.94
C GLY A 537 -26.23 -6.66 16.10
N SER A 538 -25.17 -7.03 16.83
CA SER A 538 -24.80 -8.42 17.10
C SER A 538 -25.70 -9.07 18.17
N LEU A 539 -26.05 -8.32 19.22
CA LEU A 539 -26.98 -8.77 20.28
C LEU A 539 -28.41 -8.90 19.73
N ILE A 540 -28.84 -7.92 18.91
CA ILE A 540 -30.13 -7.95 18.21
C ILE A 540 -30.16 -9.08 17.19
N SER A 541 -29.06 -9.39 16.50
CA SER A 541 -28.98 -10.54 15.58
C SER A 541 -29.08 -11.87 16.32
N ALA A 542 -28.47 -11.99 17.50
CA ALA A 542 -28.55 -13.19 18.34
C ALA A 542 -29.96 -13.41 18.91
N ILE A 543 -30.62 -12.36 19.42
CA ILE A 543 -32.00 -12.41 19.93
C ILE A 543 -33.01 -12.64 18.78
N THR A 544 -32.78 -12.03 17.60
CA THR A 544 -33.60 -12.23 16.39
C THR A 544 -33.47 -13.65 15.84
N PHE A 545 -32.28 -14.25 15.88
CA PHE A 545 -32.08 -15.66 15.53
C PHE A 545 -32.81 -16.61 16.50
N LEU A 546 -32.76 -16.33 17.81
CA LEU A 546 -33.47 -17.11 18.85
C LEU A 546 -35.00 -17.03 18.72
N LEU A 547 -35.55 -15.87 18.37
CA LEU A 547 -37.00 -15.68 18.18
C LEU A 547 -37.51 -16.22 16.83
N ARG A 548 -36.68 -16.18 15.76
CA ARG A 548 -37.03 -16.64 14.40
C ARG A 548 -37.14 -18.15 14.30
N ASP A 549 -36.23 -18.89 14.92
CA ASP A 549 -36.19 -20.35 14.79
C ASP A 549 -37.08 -21.06 15.84
N TYR A 550 -37.64 -20.33 16.82
CA TYR A 550 -38.43 -20.93 17.92
C TYR A 550 -39.74 -20.22 18.35
N GLY A 551 -40.11 -19.04 17.84
CA GLY A 551 -41.27 -18.27 18.32
C GLY A 551 -42.38 -18.09 17.28
N ASN A 552 -43.16 -19.13 17.00
CA ASN A 552 -44.20 -19.14 15.97
C ASN A 552 -45.15 -17.91 16.01
N ASN A 553 -45.30 -17.26 14.85
CA ASN A 553 -46.35 -16.32 14.43
C ASN A 553 -46.17 -14.80 14.74
N ILE A 554 -45.57 -14.06 13.78
CA ILE A 554 -45.96 -12.72 13.23
C ILE A 554 -46.29 -11.57 14.25
N ASN A 555 -45.90 -10.27 14.16
CA ASN A 555 -45.24 -9.42 13.14
C ASN A 555 -44.42 -8.31 13.86
N ILE A 556 -43.10 -8.28 13.68
CA ILE A 556 -42.18 -7.26 14.24
C ILE A 556 -42.09 -5.99 13.36
N ARG A 557 -42.78 -5.98 12.21
CA ARG A 557 -42.53 -5.09 11.07
C ARG A 557 -42.63 -3.56 11.31
N ASN A 558 -43.12 -3.08 12.44
CA ASN A 558 -43.42 -1.66 12.60
C ASN A 558 -42.57 -0.91 13.64
N ILE A 559 -41.72 -1.58 14.43
CA ILE A 559 -41.44 -0.99 15.75
C ILE A 559 -40.18 -0.13 15.86
N LEU A 560 -38.97 -0.48 15.39
CA LEU A 560 -37.81 0.30 15.89
C LEU A 560 -36.79 0.85 14.90
N PRO A 561 -37.21 1.78 14.03
CA PRO A 561 -36.34 2.78 13.42
C PRO A 561 -35.56 3.73 14.38
N TYR A 562 -35.56 3.56 15.73
CA TYR A 562 -35.25 4.65 16.70
C TYR A 562 -34.13 4.47 17.76
N PHE A 563 -33.59 3.29 18.11
CA PHE A 563 -32.65 3.18 19.27
C PHE A 563 -31.16 3.24 18.91
N SER A 564 -30.82 4.40 18.36
CA SER A 564 -29.50 4.89 18.01
C SER A 564 -28.67 5.35 19.24
N ARG A 565 -27.33 5.27 19.12
CA ARG A 565 -26.26 6.09 19.77
C ARG A 565 -25.58 5.60 21.09
N ILE A 566 -24.24 5.46 21.03
CA ILE A 566 -23.21 5.93 22.02
C ILE A 566 -22.70 4.98 23.15
N THR A 567 -21.39 4.62 23.07
CA THR A 567 -20.30 4.39 24.09
C THR A 567 -20.50 3.62 25.41
N ASP A 568 -19.37 3.11 25.95
CA ASP A 568 -19.08 2.73 27.37
C ASP A 568 -20.29 2.64 28.31
N ALA A 569 -20.89 1.45 28.47
CA ALA A 569 -21.82 1.18 29.57
C ALA A 569 -21.98 -0.32 29.85
N ASP A 570 -22.03 -0.65 31.14
CA ASP A 570 -22.47 -1.94 31.69
C ASP A 570 -23.75 -2.43 30.99
N VAL A 571 -23.81 -3.73 30.71
CA VAL A 571 -25.00 -4.39 30.15
C VAL A 571 -26.17 -4.22 31.14
N ASP A 572 -27.11 -3.32 30.82
CA ASP A 572 -28.27 -3.04 31.66
C ASP A 572 -29.23 -4.24 31.71
N LEU A 573 -29.17 -4.97 32.84
CA LEU A 573 -30.01 -6.11 33.16
C LEU A 573 -31.52 -5.78 33.12
N ALA A 574 -31.91 -4.52 33.34
CA ALA A 574 -33.31 -4.11 33.29
C ALA A 574 -33.90 -4.19 31.86
N THR A 575 -33.08 -3.88 30.86
CA THR A 575 -33.47 -3.97 29.45
C THR A 575 -33.69 -5.43 29.01
N ILE A 576 -32.81 -6.35 29.46
CA ILE A 576 -32.97 -7.79 29.18
C ILE A 576 -34.20 -8.33 29.94
N ALA A 577 -34.40 -7.92 31.20
CA ALA A 577 -35.54 -8.32 32.03
C ALA A 577 -36.89 -7.91 31.43
N ASN A 578 -36.98 -6.72 30.83
CA ASN A 578 -38.20 -6.28 30.16
C ASN A 578 -38.52 -7.09 28.90
N ILE A 579 -37.50 -7.44 28.10
CA ILE A 579 -37.68 -8.29 26.92
C ILE A 579 -38.07 -9.72 27.36
N ALA A 580 -37.43 -10.26 28.40
CA ALA A 580 -37.76 -11.58 28.92
C ALA A 580 -39.20 -11.65 29.46
N ASN A 581 -39.63 -10.64 30.23
CA ASN A 581 -41.01 -10.54 30.71
C ASN A 581 -42.04 -10.43 29.58
N GLN A 582 -41.72 -9.68 28.51
CA GLN A 582 -42.60 -9.54 27.35
C GLN A 582 -42.89 -10.89 26.65
N TYR A 583 -42.00 -11.86 26.78
CA TYR A 583 -42.12 -13.18 26.16
C TYR A 583 -42.25 -14.32 27.19
N ASN A 584 -42.58 -14.03 28.46
CA ASN A 584 -42.77 -15.00 29.56
C ASN A 584 -41.53 -15.86 29.88
N TYR A 585 -40.33 -15.31 29.71
CA TYR A 585 -39.08 -15.91 30.17
C TYR A 585 -38.66 -15.28 31.49
N SER A 586 -38.06 -16.09 32.36
CA SER A 586 -37.40 -15.64 33.59
C SER A 586 -35.89 -15.55 33.36
N ILE A 587 -35.26 -14.50 33.89
CA ILE A 587 -33.81 -14.33 33.84
C ILE A 587 -33.22 -14.82 35.14
N LYS A 588 -32.20 -15.67 35.06
CA LYS A 588 -31.39 -16.04 36.21
C LYS A 588 -29.93 -15.69 35.94
N THR A 589 -29.36 -14.88 36.83
CA THR A 589 -27.91 -14.65 36.88
C THR A 589 -27.32 -15.68 37.84
N ILE A 590 -26.30 -16.39 37.40
CA ILE A 590 -25.59 -17.39 38.21
C ILE A 590 -24.16 -16.87 38.40
N ASP A 591 -23.72 -16.78 39.65
CA ASP A 591 -22.35 -16.46 40.02
C ASP A 591 -21.68 -17.75 40.54
N TYR A 592 -20.69 -18.24 39.81
CA TYR A 592 -20.05 -19.52 40.08
C TYR A 592 -19.18 -19.49 41.36
N SER A 593 -18.84 -18.30 41.86
CA SER A 593 -18.01 -18.16 43.06
C SER A 593 -18.73 -18.53 44.36
N THR A 594 -20.05 -18.74 44.33
CA THR A 594 -20.90 -18.93 45.52
C THR A 594 -21.64 -20.28 45.59
N ASP A 595 -21.46 -21.19 44.63
CA ASP A 595 -22.27 -22.41 44.52
C ASP A 595 -21.39 -23.66 44.28
N ASP A 596 -21.69 -24.77 44.98
CA ASP A 596 -20.80 -25.93 45.23
C ASP A 596 -20.53 -26.87 44.01
N GLY A 597 -20.48 -26.34 42.79
CA GLY A 597 -19.83 -27.00 41.65
C GLY A 597 -20.60 -28.10 40.90
N ASN A 598 -21.89 -28.33 41.17
CA ASN A 598 -22.68 -29.39 40.52
C ASN A 598 -23.78 -28.86 39.59
N PHE A 599 -23.45 -28.03 38.59
CA PHE A 599 -24.43 -27.55 37.61
C PHE A 599 -24.04 -27.90 36.17
N ILE A 600 -25.03 -28.40 35.42
CA ILE A 600 -25.00 -28.48 33.96
C ILE A 600 -25.38 -27.10 33.42
N ILE A 601 -24.51 -26.46 32.65
CA ILE A 601 -24.76 -25.13 32.10
C ILE A 601 -25.77 -25.24 30.98
N ALA A 602 -26.86 -24.49 31.10
CA ALA A 602 -27.87 -24.47 30.06
C ALA A 602 -27.37 -23.72 28.81
N THR A 603 -27.26 -24.41 27.67
CA THR A 603 -26.88 -23.79 26.39
C THR A 603 -28.11 -23.46 25.54
N PRO A 604 -28.18 -22.28 24.91
CA PRO A 604 -27.15 -21.23 24.91
C PRO A 604 -27.24 -20.28 26.13
N CYS A 605 -26.09 -19.76 26.59
CA CYS A 605 -26.01 -18.76 27.66
C CYS A 605 -24.99 -17.66 27.33
N LEU A 606 -25.07 -16.52 28.05
CA LEU A 606 -24.14 -15.40 27.90
C LEU A 606 -23.11 -15.41 29.03
N ALA A 607 -21.83 -15.32 28.69
CA ALA A 607 -20.72 -15.32 29.65
C ALA A 607 -19.92 -14.02 29.56
N LEU A 608 -19.56 -13.46 30.73
CA LEU A 608 -18.75 -12.26 30.83
C LEU A 608 -17.27 -12.62 31.03
N LEU A 609 -16.40 -12.10 30.18
CA LEU A 609 -14.96 -12.30 30.23
C LEU A 609 -14.23 -11.24 31.07
N ASP A 610 -13.02 -11.55 31.53
CA ASP A 610 -12.16 -10.73 32.40
C ASP A 610 -11.75 -9.39 31.77
N ASN A 611 -11.82 -9.33 30.43
CA ASN A 611 -11.60 -8.13 29.62
C ASN A 611 -12.87 -7.27 29.45
N GLY A 612 -13.99 -7.64 30.08
CA GLY A 612 -15.28 -6.94 30.00
C GLY A 612 -16.16 -7.35 28.82
N GLU A 613 -15.73 -8.28 27.97
CA GLU A 613 -16.49 -8.73 26.81
C GLU A 613 -17.59 -9.74 27.20
N THR A 614 -18.80 -9.60 26.64
CA THR A 614 -19.87 -10.59 26.80
C THR A 614 -19.96 -11.47 25.55
N VAL A 615 -19.82 -12.78 25.71
CA VAL A 615 -19.79 -13.77 24.63
C VAL A 615 -20.95 -14.77 24.75
N VAL A 616 -21.43 -15.31 23.64
CA VAL A 616 -22.46 -16.36 23.63
C VAL A 616 -21.78 -17.73 23.67
N ILE A 617 -22.05 -18.55 24.67
CA ILE A 617 -21.58 -19.94 24.69
C ILE A 617 -22.53 -20.78 23.82
N ARG A 618 -21.99 -21.33 22.74
CA ARG A 618 -22.70 -22.21 21.80
C ARG A 618 -22.62 -23.67 22.23
N ASP A 619 -21.44 -24.09 22.69
CA ASP A 619 -21.15 -25.45 23.13
C ASP A 619 -20.08 -25.42 24.22
N PHE A 620 -20.22 -26.26 25.25
CA PHE A 620 -19.33 -26.32 26.39
C PHE A 620 -19.07 -27.78 26.78
N THR A 621 -17.87 -28.26 26.51
CA THR A 621 -17.41 -29.61 26.88
C THR A 621 -16.17 -29.51 27.75
N ASP A 622 -15.72 -30.62 28.35
CA ASP A 622 -14.49 -30.63 29.17
C ASP A 622 -13.22 -30.24 28.38
N SER A 623 -13.22 -30.45 27.06
CA SER A 623 -12.04 -30.24 26.21
C SER A 623 -12.11 -28.95 25.38
N ARG A 624 -13.29 -28.59 24.87
CA ARG A 624 -13.51 -27.39 24.07
C ARG A 624 -14.78 -26.64 24.42
N THR A 625 -14.69 -25.32 24.33
CA THR A 625 -15.81 -24.39 24.42
C THR A 625 -15.90 -23.62 23.12
N THR A 626 -17.07 -23.60 22.51
CA THR A 626 -17.35 -22.78 21.32
C THR A 626 -18.13 -21.55 21.75
N ILE A 627 -17.57 -20.38 21.48
CA ILE A 627 -18.17 -19.10 21.79
C ILE A 627 -18.40 -18.28 20.53
N PHE A 628 -19.46 -17.47 20.50
CA PHE A 628 -19.62 -16.42 19.52
C PHE A 628 -19.35 -15.07 20.19
N SER A 629 -18.37 -14.34 19.66
CA SER A 629 -18.04 -12.99 20.13
C SER A 629 -18.87 -11.98 19.32
N PRO A 630 -19.82 -11.26 19.94
CA PRO A 630 -20.63 -10.25 19.26
C PRO A 630 -19.77 -9.06 18.79
N TYR A 631 -18.66 -8.80 19.48
CA TYR A 631 -17.70 -7.75 19.17
C TYR A 631 -16.92 -8.04 17.88
N SER A 632 -16.46 -9.28 17.71
CA SER A 632 -15.73 -9.70 16.50
C SER A 632 -16.62 -10.23 15.39
N GLY A 633 -17.87 -10.59 15.69
CA GLY A 633 -18.81 -11.24 14.77
C GLY A 633 -18.37 -12.64 14.35
N THR A 634 -17.52 -13.31 15.14
CA THR A 634 -16.93 -14.61 14.79
C THR A 634 -17.21 -15.66 15.86
N GLU A 635 -17.31 -16.92 15.42
CA GLU A 635 -17.30 -18.08 16.31
C GLU A 635 -15.86 -18.54 16.54
N LEU A 636 -15.53 -18.78 17.81
CA LEU A 636 -14.23 -19.20 18.29
C LEU A 636 -14.41 -20.51 19.06
N SER A 637 -13.76 -21.57 18.59
CA SER A 637 -13.65 -22.82 19.35
C SER A 637 -12.32 -22.80 20.10
N LEU A 638 -12.40 -22.72 21.42
CA LEU A 638 -11.26 -22.57 22.32
C LEU A 638 -11.12 -23.82 23.19
N LYS A 639 -9.91 -24.09 23.71
CA LYS A 639 -9.75 -25.07 24.79
C LYS A 639 -10.53 -24.58 26.01
N THR A 640 -11.34 -25.44 26.62
CA THR A 640 -12.21 -25.07 27.76
C THR A 640 -11.42 -24.45 28.92
N ALA A 641 -10.25 -25.00 29.25
CA ALA A 641 -9.36 -24.44 30.27
C ALA A 641 -8.88 -23.00 29.96
N SER A 642 -8.79 -22.63 28.68
CA SER A 642 -8.42 -21.26 28.26
C SER A 642 -9.60 -20.30 28.36
N PHE A 643 -10.79 -20.77 28.00
CA PHE A 643 -12.03 -20.02 28.22
C PHE A 643 -12.29 -19.78 29.70
N ILE A 644 -12.18 -20.81 30.56
CA ILE A 644 -12.39 -20.70 32.00
C ILE A 644 -11.43 -19.69 32.65
N LYS A 645 -10.16 -19.65 32.24
CA LYS A 645 -9.19 -18.65 32.73
C LYS A 645 -9.57 -17.21 32.41
N LYS A 646 -10.39 -17.01 31.37
CA LYS A 646 -10.85 -15.71 30.88
C LYS A 646 -12.27 -15.39 31.31
N TRP A 647 -13.02 -16.37 31.79
CA TRP A 647 -14.39 -16.19 32.23
C TRP A 647 -14.41 -15.67 33.67
N THR A 648 -15.21 -14.64 33.93
CA THR A 648 -15.36 -14.02 35.27
C THR A 648 -16.17 -14.87 36.25
N GLY A 649 -16.70 -16.02 35.81
CA GLY A 649 -17.60 -16.86 36.61
C GLY A 649 -19.05 -16.39 36.62
N ARG A 650 -19.39 -15.32 35.89
CA ARG A 650 -20.76 -14.80 35.75
C ARG A 650 -21.40 -15.23 34.44
N THR A 651 -22.61 -15.78 34.52
CA THR A 651 -23.41 -16.21 33.37
C THR A 651 -24.86 -15.79 33.51
N VAL A 652 -25.47 -15.39 32.39
CA VAL A 652 -26.91 -15.10 32.30
C VAL A 652 -27.59 -16.21 31.51
N VAL A 653 -28.64 -16.78 32.11
CA VAL A 653 -29.44 -17.87 31.54
C VAL A 653 -30.90 -17.42 31.42
N LEU A 654 -31.51 -17.66 30.26
CA LEU A 654 -32.93 -17.43 30.02
C LEU A 654 -33.69 -18.73 30.23
N ILE A 655 -34.65 -18.74 31.16
CA ILE A 655 -35.41 -19.92 31.55
C ILE A 655 -36.89 -19.70 31.20
N THR A 656 -37.47 -20.59 30.40
CA THR A 656 -38.88 -20.58 30.01
C THR A 656 -39.72 -21.32 31.07
N LYS A 657 -40.99 -20.92 31.26
CA LYS A 657 -41.87 -21.54 32.26
C LYS A 657 -42.36 -22.95 31.90
N HIS A 658 -42.11 -23.43 30.68
CA HIS A 658 -42.47 -24.78 30.26
C HIS A 658 -41.51 -25.35 29.22
N ARG A 659 -40.54 -26.12 29.71
CA ARG A 659 -40.25 -27.50 29.28
C ARG A 659 -39.20 -28.05 30.22
N HIS A 660 -39.51 -29.19 30.84
CA HIS A 660 -38.53 -29.97 31.57
C HIS A 660 -37.39 -30.29 30.61
N TRP A 661 -36.20 -29.86 31.00
CA TRP A 661 -34.95 -30.38 30.49
C TRP A 661 -34.93 -31.89 30.75
N ASP A 662 -34.78 -32.68 29.70
CA ASP A 662 -34.53 -34.11 29.73
C ASP A 662 -33.59 -34.40 28.54
N PRO A 663 -32.56 -35.24 28.72
CA PRO A 663 -31.18 -34.86 29.01
C PRO A 663 -30.38 -34.35 27.80
#